data_AF-A0A5B1QUM2-F1
#
_entry.id   AF-A0A5B1QUM2-F1
#
_cell.length_a   1.000
_cell.length_b   1.000
_cell.length_c   1.000
_cell.angle_alpha   90.00
_cell.angle_beta   90.00
_cell.angle_gamma   90.00
#
_symmetry.space_group_name_H-M   'P 1'
#
loop_
_entity.id
_entity.type
_entity.pdbx_description
1 polymer ?
#
loop_
_entity_poly.entity_id
_entity_poly.type
_entity_poly.pdbx_seq_one_letter_code
_entity_poly.pdbx_strand_id
1 'polypeptide(L)'
;MLAEPCVQSTPPPRARKRPKRYDDGDEEPLLEVLRRKKSKSLSAPRSSSSAASSLPQDEEKNMIMEIQTSRCSSTKYEGSEYRDIPRCISCIRRQAGDTCRFMGIRCLVRNAQTSDPERRMCTFNFEHSGEGPRFEYPTSWNVKSHETYLQRTKVAIANSLLPVLQLALEHQTIPDGIRRPPEIEVRATCDTCMTSIFSSSWMCVRCGQECCSDCYDEVRRLTNPAWRAIGKNSETNSQKLSISSKPGFLNCSRGSKHQGKHFSAVSRFRLDELEKAIDEMEKLVKPPKATEESQVVVPRPPLPPLIMPPPASLEHHAPTSQTTYFEDAEGSPPSPLSSLPDDNMDGDLPPLPQPQPQPQEHTEPATADLAADDIPSHITQVFSDSELTEDTFREVWKQGYPLVVTDQLSKFAIGWTPEYFIEKYGQQECTIVECQTNENKQTTVGEFFKQFKTREGRKGCWKLKDWPPSMDFKTAFPELFDDFARAVPMPNYTRRDGILNIASHFPSNTVAPDIGPKMYNAMETFETAGSNGTTRLHMDMADAVNVMLHAEPRADGSPGVAAWDLFRPEDSDAIRKFMREKFSEVQTNDPIHIQRYYLDSTLRRELYEKCGIKSHRIYQRPGEAVFIPAGCAHQVCNLADCVKVAVDFVSPENITRCEKLTQEFRDENLVVSWKEDVLQLRTMMWHAWQSCSRQQEALVAAAQ
;
A
#
# COMPACT_ATOMS: atom_id res chain seq x y z
N MET A 1 57.48 -36.53 26.59
CA MET A 1 56.92 -37.15 27.81
C MET A 1 55.42 -37.25 27.58
N LEU A 2 54.96 -38.35 26.95
CA LEU A 2 54.14 -39.41 27.55
C LEU A 2 52.82 -38.84 28.12
N ALA A 3 51.62 -39.14 27.62
CA ALA A 3 51.10 -40.46 27.24
C ALA A 3 49.87 -40.39 26.28
N GLU A 4 49.73 -41.44 25.44
CA GLU A 4 48.47 -41.90 24.84
C GLU A 4 47.70 -42.84 25.83
N PRO A 5 46.69 -43.64 25.42
CA PRO A 5 45.28 -43.33 25.16
C PRO A 5 44.33 -44.19 26.05
N CYS A 6 43.00 -44.05 25.93
CA CYS A 6 42.09 -45.12 26.39
C CYS A 6 40.93 -45.34 25.41
N VAL A 7 40.99 -46.52 24.78
CA VAL A 7 39.98 -47.12 23.91
C VAL A 7 39.14 -48.08 24.77
N GLN A 8 37.81 -47.94 24.73
CA GLN A 8 36.85 -49.02 25.06
C GLN A 8 35.70 -48.93 24.06
N SER A 9 35.76 -49.70 22.97
CA SER A 9 35.09 -50.98 22.74
C SER A 9 33.56 -50.88 22.62
N THR A 10 33.12 -50.93 21.37
CA THR A 10 31.72 -51.10 20.92
C THR A 10 31.21 -52.51 21.19
N PRO A 11 29.93 -52.69 21.56
CA PRO A 11 29.23 -53.97 21.40
C PRO A 11 28.50 -54.05 20.04
N PRO A 12 28.29 -55.26 19.49
CA PRO A 12 27.76 -55.48 18.13
C PRO A 12 26.22 -55.34 18.03
N PRO A 13 25.66 -55.18 16.81
CA PRO A 13 24.26 -54.85 16.59
C PRO A 13 23.35 -56.07 16.78
N ARG A 14 22.23 -55.91 17.49
CA ARG A 14 21.15 -56.91 17.48
C ARG A 14 20.28 -56.74 16.24
N ALA A 15 20.15 -57.81 15.47
CA ALA A 15 19.32 -57.90 14.28
C ALA A 15 17.80 -57.94 14.60
N ARG A 16 17.08 -57.07 13.89
CA ARG A 16 15.69 -57.14 13.36
C ARG A 16 14.54 -57.62 14.27
N LYS A 17 13.56 -56.72 14.44
CA LYS A 17 12.14 -57.00 14.18
C LYS A 17 11.53 -55.86 13.34
N ARG A 18 11.19 -56.14 12.07
CA ARG A 18 9.95 -55.60 11.45
C ARG A 18 8.81 -56.51 11.96
N PRO A 19 7.52 -56.11 12.02
CA PRO A 19 6.87 -54.90 11.48
C PRO A 19 5.84 -54.23 12.42
N LYS A 20 5.42 -53.01 12.10
CA LYS A 20 4.00 -52.67 11.85
C LYS A 20 3.95 -51.34 11.10
N ARG A 21 3.52 -51.39 9.84
CA ARG A 21 2.93 -50.24 9.16
C ARG A 21 1.76 -49.79 10.02
N TYR A 22 1.79 -48.56 10.50
CA TYR A 22 0.57 -47.82 10.77
C TYR A 22 0.48 -46.76 9.67
N ASP A 23 -0.67 -46.72 9.03
CA ASP A 23 -1.04 -45.82 7.95
C ASP A 23 -0.61 -44.38 8.23
N ASP A 24 -0.09 -43.74 7.17
CA ASP A 24 -0.20 -42.30 7.01
C ASP A 24 -1.69 -41.94 7.02
N GLY A 25 -2.14 -41.34 8.11
CA GLY A 25 -3.50 -40.87 8.30
C GLY A 25 -3.49 -39.40 8.67
N ASP A 26 -3.62 -38.57 7.63
CA ASP A 26 -4.24 -37.24 7.58
C ASP A 26 -3.74 -36.15 8.54
N GLU A 27 -2.83 -35.30 8.03
CA GLU A 27 -2.85 -33.87 8.36
C GLU A 27 -3.97 -33.18 7.56
N GLU A 28 -4.91 -32.52 8.25
CA GLU A 28 -5.90 -31.65 7.61
C GLU A 28 -6.04 -30.33 8.41
N PRO A 29 -5.89 -29.14 7.79
CA PRO A 29 -6.07 -27.86 8.45
C PRO A 29 -7.49 -27.68 9.00
N LEU A 30 -7.62 -27.02 10.16
CA LEU A 30 -8.88 -26.81 10.90
C LEU A 30 -10.04 -26.22 10.07
N LEU A 31 -9.73 -25.48 9.00
CA LEU A 31 -10.70 -24.90 8.07
C LEU A 31 -11.49 -25.97 7.27
N GLU A 32 -10.89 -27.12 6.97
CA GLU A 32 -11.54 -28.20 6.20
C GLU A 32 -12.42 -29.10 7.10
N VAL A 33 -12.00 -29.26 8.37
CA VAL A 33 -12.78 -29.96 9.42
C VAL A 33 -14.10 -29.24 9.73
N LEU A 34 -14.12 -27.91 9.62
CA LEU A 34 -15.32 -27.09 9.85
C LEU A 34 -16.26 -27.07 8.63
N ARG A 35 -15.73 -27.16 7.39
CA ARG A 35 -16.54 -27.30 6.16
C ARG A 35 -17.40 -28.56 6.15
N ARG A 36 -16.88 -29.69 6.63
CA ARG A 36 -17.63 -30.97 6.69
C ARG A 36 -18.77 -30.97 7.71
N LYS A 37 -18.80 -30.07 8.69
CA LYS A 37 -19.90 -29.98 9.66
C LYS A 37 -21.16 -29.29 9.12
N LYS A 38 -21.09 -28.65 7.94
CA LYS A 38 -22.25 -28.03 7.27
C LYS A 38 -23.20 -29.04 6.58
N SER A 39 -22.80 -30.31 6.41
CA SER A 39 -23.58 -31.30 5.65
C SER A 39 -24.42 -32.29 6.47
N LYS A 40 -24.53 -32.10 7.79
CA LYS A 40 -25.44 -32.92 8.63
C LYS A 40 -26.43 -32.03 9.38
N SER A 41 -27.70 -32.34 9.18
CA SER A 41 -28.87 -31.70 9.80
C SER A 41 -28.70 -31.51 11.31
N LEU A 42 -28.97 -30.29 11.77
CA LEU A 42 -28.96 -29.87 13.17
C LEU A 42 -30.00 -30.64 14.00
N SER A 43 -29.53 -31.53 14.87
CA SER A 43 -30.22 -31.90 16.10
C SER A 43 -29.34 -31.49 17.28
N ALA A 44 -29.89 -30.68 18.18
CA ALA A 44 -29.21 -30.07 19.32
C ALA A 44 -28.48 -31.09 20.22
N PRO A 45 -27.20 -30.87 20.59
CA PRO A 45 -26.55 -31.71 21.58
C PRO A 45 -26.79 -31.17 23.01
N ARG A 46 -27.15 -32.10 23.89
CA ARG A 46 -27.29 -31.92 25.33
C ARG A 46 -25.96 -31.52 25.97
N SER A 47 -26.03 -30.52 26.85
CA SER A 47 -24.93 -30.01 27.67
C SER A 47 -24.42 -31.08 28.65
N SER A 48 -23.16 -31.49 28.50
CA SER A 48 -22.41 -32.20 29.55
C SER A 48 -21.57 -31.19 30.34
N SER A 49 -22.02 -30.89 31.55
CA SER A 49 -21.32 -30.07 32.53
C SER A 49 -20.12 -30.83 33.11
N SER A 50 -18.93 -30.24 33.10
CA SER A 50 -17.84 -30.67 33.98
C SER A 50 -17.17 -29.48 34.68
N ALA A 51 -17.37 -29.47 35.99
CA ALA A 51 -16.59 -28.78 37.04
C ALA A 51 -16.52 -27.25 37.01
N ALA A 52 -17.67 -26.59 37.24
CA ALA A 52 -17.70 -25.31 37.93
C ALA A 52 -17.74 -25.59 39.45
N SER A 53 -16.81 -25.01 40.21
CA SER A 53 -16.97 -24.93 41.67
C SER A 53 -18.18 -24.05 41.96
N SER A 54 -19.25 -24.65 42.46
CA SER A 54 -20.51 -23.99 42.78
C SER A 54 -20.32 -22.96 43.90
N LEU A 55 -20.42 -21.68 43.56
CA LEU A 55 -20.71 -20.62 44.53
C LEU A 55 -22.20 -20.70 44.93
N PRO A 56 -22.58 -20.37 46.18
CA PRO A 56 -23.98 -20.40 46.62
C PRO A 56 -24.85 -19.41 45.83
N GLN A 57 -26.04 -19.86 45.41
CA GLN A 57 -27.00 -19.13 44.57
C GLN A 57 -27.54 -17.79 45.15
N ASP A 58 -27.19 -17.46 46.40
CA ASP A 58 -27.61 -16.21 47.06
C ASP A 58 -26.63 -15.02 46.86
N GLU A 59 -25.39 -15.25 46.37
CA GLU A 59 -24.41 -14.17 46.15
C GLU A 59 -24.58 -13.44 44.80
N GLU A 60 -25.25 -14.05 43.81
CA GLU A 60 -25.40 -13.51 42.45
C GLU A 60 -26.31 -12.28 42.38
N LYS A 61 -27.26 -12.14 43.31
CA LYS A 61 -28.23 -11.03 43.37
C LYS A 61 -27.64 -9.70 43.85
N ASN A 62 -26.40 -9.69 44.34
CA ASN A 62 -25.78 -8.50 44.94
C ASN A 62 -24.53 -8.00 44.20
N MET A 63 -24.26 -8.48 42.99
CA MET A 63 -23.12 -8.02 42.20
C MET A 63 -23.49 -6.81 41.35
N ILE A 64 -22.83 -5.67 41.60
CA ILE A 64 -22.96 -4.48 40.78
C ILE A 64 -21.81 -4.49 39.77
N MET A 65 -22.15 -4.48 38.49
CA MET A 65 -21.19 -4.34 37.39
C MET A 65 -21.10 -2.88 36.95
N GLU A 66 -19.90 -2.32 36.98
CA GLU A 66 -19.64 -0.97 36.47
C GLU A 66 -18.68 -1.04 35.28
N ILE A 67 -19.08 -0.52 34.12
CA ILE A 67 -18.19 -0.36 32.96
C ILE A 67 -17.18 0.74 33.27
N GLN A 68 -15.91 0.50 32.96
CA GLN A 68 -14.87 1.49 33.09
C GLN A 68 -15.05 2.61 32.05
N THR A 69 -15.45 3.80 32.50
CA THR A 69 -15.72 4.97 31.64
C THR A 69 -14.51 5.90 31.46
N SER A 70 -13.42 5.70 32.21
CA SER A 70 -12.25 6.57 32.17
C SER A 70 -10.95 5.77 32.06
N ARG A 71 -9.83 6.46 31.86
CA ARG A 71 -8.51 5.81 31.77
C ARG A 71 -8.21 5.05 33.06
N CYS A 72 -7.56 3.90 32.95
CA CYS A 72 -7.18 3.08 34.10
C CYS A 72 -6.16 3.72 35.06
N SER A 73 -5.55 4.83 34.65
CA SER A 73 -4.68 5.68 35.45
C SER A 73 -5.36 6.96 35.95
N SER A 74 -6.67 7.10 35.77
CA SER A 74 -7.43 8.24 36.28
C SER A 74 -7.51 8.19 37.79
N THR A 75 -7.56 9.36 38.43
CA THR A 75 -7.79 9.53 39.89
C THR A 75 -9.07 8.85 40.35
N LYS A 76 -10.08 8.68 39.46
CA LYS A 76 -11.28 7.87 39.71
C LYS A 76 -10.94 6.46 40.21
N TYR A 77 -9.80 5.90 39.79
CA TYR A 77 -9.37 4.54 40.11
C TYR A 77 -8.13 4.49 41.03
N GLU A 78 -7.82 5.56 41.77
CA GLU A 78 -6.66 5.61 42.69
C GLU A 78 -7.01 5.34 44.16
N GLY A 79 -8.30 5.34 44.52
CA GLY A 79 -8.76 5.05 45.88
C GLY A 79 -8.40 3.65 46.38
N SER A 80 -8.45 3.44 47.70
CA SER A 80 -8.22 2.12 48.34
C SER A 80 -9.12 1.02 47.75
N GLU A 81 -10.29 1.41 47.28
CA GLU A 81 -11.24 0.55 46.57
C GLU A 81 -10.74 0.00 45.22
N TYR A 82 -9.82 0.67 44.54
CA TYR A 82 -9.37 0.31 43.19
C TYR A 82 -7.90 -0.10 43.12
N ARG A 83 -7.25 -0.29 44.28
CA ARG A 83 -5.81 -0.55 44.42
C ARG A 83 -5.32 -1.73 43.56
N ASP A 84 -6.16 -2.74 43.35
CA ASP A 84 -5.79 -3.98 42.63
C ASP A 84 -6.19 -3.99 41.14
N ILE A 85 -6.76 -2.89 40.63
CA ILE A 85 -7.19 -2.83 39.23
C ILE A 85 -5.98 -2.83 38.30
N PRO A 86 -5.93 -3.74 37.30
CA PRO A 86 -4.87 -3.75 36.30
C PRO A 86 -4.77 -2.46 35.50
N ARG A 87 -3.57 -1.89 35.42
CA ARG A 87 -3.28 -0.88 34.41
C ARG A 87 -3.00 -1.56 33.08
N CYS A 88 -3.59 -1.05 32.00
CA CYS A 88 -3.25 -1.47 30.65
C CYS A 88 -1.88 -0.93 30.23
N ILE A 89 -1.30 -1.52 29.18
CA ILE A 89 -0.02 -1.16 28.61
C ILE A 89 0.06 0.31 28.21
N SER A 90 -1.02 0.86 27.64
CA SER A 90 -1.12 2.28 27.29
C SER A 90 -1.00 3.20 28.53
N CYS A 91 -1.80 2.95 29.57
CA CYS A 91 -1.73 3.73 30.82
C CYS A 91 -0.37 3.60 31.53
N ILE A 92 0.33 2.47 31.36
CA ILE A 92 1.66 2.24 31.92
C ILE A 92 2.71 3.04 31.13
N ARG A 93 2.67 2.98 29.80
CA ARG A 93 3.61 3.69 28.90
C ARG A 93 3.44 5.22 28.96
N ARG A 94 2.22 5.71 29.18
CA ARG A 94 1.88 7.14 29.22
C ARG A 94 2.28 7.90 27.95
N GLN A 95 2.17 7.24 26.80
CA GLN A 95 2.43 7.88 25.50
C GLN A 95 1.29 8.85 25.15
N ALA A 96 1.65 10.07 24.73
CA ALA A 96 0.69 11.06 24.27
C ALA A 96 -0.07 10.54 23.03
N GLY A 97 -1.37 10.81 22.94
CA GLY A 97 -2.23 10.37 21.83
C GLY A 97 -2.73 8.92 21.93
N ASP A 98 -2.19 8.10 22.82
CA ASP A 98 -2.66 6.72 23.00
C ASP A 98 -3.91 6.68 23.90
N THR A 99 -4.78 5.67 23.73
CA THR A 99 -6.02 5.51 24.51
C THR A 99 -5.95 4.32 25.46
N CYS A 100 -6.64 4.43 26.60
CA CYS A 100 -6.70 3.34 27.55
C CYS A 100 -7.39 2.13 26.91
N ARG A 101 -6.65 1.02 26.77
CA ARG A 101 -7.11 -0.24 26.14
C ARG A 101 -8.32 -0.89 26.81
N PHE A 102 -8.64 -0.51 28.05
CA PHE A 102 -9.75 -1.09 28.82
C PHE A 102 -10.95 -0.16 28.97
N MET A 103 -10.85 1.08 28.52
CA MET A 103 -11.92 2.06 28.60
C MET A 103 -13.09 1.64 27.70
N GLY A 104 -14.30 1.68 28.22
CA GLY A 104 -15.54 1.28 27.53
C GLY A 104 -15.79 -0.22 27.43
N ILE A 105 -14.81 -1.07 27.76
CA ILE A 105 -14.93 -2.53 27.59
C ILE A 105 -14.65 -3.36 28.83
N ARG A 106 -13.92 -2.84 29.84
CA ARG A 106 -13.69 -3.57 31.09
C ARG A 106 -14.81 -3.28 32.08
N CYS A 107 -15.36 -4.33 32.67
CA CYS A 107 -16.36 -4.26 33.72
C CYS A 107 -15.73 -4.60 35.08
N LEU A 108 -15.93 -3.71 36.05
CA LEU A 108 -15.50 -3.87 37.43
C LEU A 108 -16.69 -4.42 38.21
N VAL A 109 -16.55 -5.63 38.76
CA VAL A 109 -17.61 -6.27 39.54
C VAL A 109 -17.37 -6.03 41.02
N ARG A 110 -18.37 -5.48 41.72
CA ARG A 110 -18.36 -5.28 43.18
C ARG A 110 -19.53 -6.03 43.83
N ASN A 111 -19.28 -6.65 44.98
CA ASN A 111 -20.35 -7.19 45.82
C ASN A 111 -20.93 -6.03 46.67
N ALA A 112 -22.25 -5.82 46.61
CA ALA A 112 -22.97 -4.75 47.29
C ALA A 112 -22.98 -4.89 48.82
N GLN A 113 -22.67 -6.08 49.37
CA GLN A 113 -22.79 -6.37 50.81
C GLN A 113 -21.44 -6.52 51.54
N THR A 114 -20.32 -6.58 50.83
CA THR A 114 -18.99 -6.72 51.45
C THR A 114 -18.08 -5.56 51.02
N SER A 115 -17.57 -4.80 51.99
CA SER A 115 -16.50 -3.81 51.78
C SER A 115 -15.12 -4.43 51.60
N ASP A 116 -15.04 -5.76 51.42
CA ASP A 116 -13.81 -6.51 51.27
C ASP A 116 -13.17 -6.24 49.89
N PRO A 117 -11.98 -5.61 49.83
CA PRO A 117 -11.29 -5.31 48.58
C PRO A 117 -10.84 -6.57 47.82
N GLU A 118 -10.65 -7.71 48.50
CA GLU A 118 -9.96 -8.89 47.95
C GLU A 118 -10.80 -9.73 46.96
N ARG A 119 -12.10 -9.43 46.80
CA ARG A 119 -13.02 -10.18 45.90
C ARG A 119 -13.52 -9.39 44.68
N ARG A 120 -12.82 -8.34 44.25
CA ARG A 120 -13.21 -7.61 43.02
C ARG A 120 -12.77 -8.35 41.76
N MET A 121 -13.74 -8.89 41.02
CA MET A 121 -13.49 -9.53 39.72
C MET A 121 -13.51 -8.48 38.60
N CYS A 122 -12.54 -8.54 37.70
CA CYS A 122 -12.58 -7.81 36.44
C CYS A 122 -13.11 -8.75 35.35
N THR A 123 -14.19 -8.36 34.68
CA THR A 123 -14.68 -9.03 33.47
C THR A 123 -14.66 -8.03 32.30
N PHE A 124 -15.16 -8.44 31.13
CA PHE A 124 -15.24 -7.61 29.94
C PHE A 124 -16.68 -7.56 29.44
N ASN A 125 -16.97 -6.51 28.67
CA ASN A 125 -18.24 -6.39 28.00
C ASN A 125 -18.28 -7.34 26.79
N PHE A 126 -19.22 -8.28 26.82
CA PHE A 126 -19.47 -9.25 25.76
C PHE A 126 -20.68 -8.85 24.89
N GLU A 127 -21.36 -7.75 25.23
CA GLU A 127 -22.52 -7.23 24.52
C GLU A 127 -22.21 -5.84 23.94
N HIS A 128 -22.82 -5.49 22.82
CA HIS A 128 -22.77 -4.12 22.32
C HIS A 128 -23.69 -3.25 23.16
N SER A 129 -23.12 -2.41 24.03
CA SER A 129 -23.89 -1.43 24.80
C SER A 129 -24.12 -0.17 23.95
N GLY A 130 -25.37 0.11 23.57
CA GLY A 130 -25.80 1.37 22.96
C GLY A 130 -25.71 1.47 21.43
N GLU A 131 -26.03 2.66 20.91
CA GLU A 131 -25.81 3.01 19.49
C GLU A 131 -24.29 3.15 19.24
N GLY A 132 -23.81 2.59 18.13
CA GLY A 132 -22.40 2.65 17.74
C GLY A 132 -21.93 4.08 17.45
N PRO A 133 -20.63 4.29 17.18
CA PRO A 133 -20.10 5.60 16.81
C PRO A 133 -20.84 6.16 15.58
N ARG A 134 -21.20 7.44 15.65
CA ARG A 134 -21.78 8.16 14.50
C ARG A 134 -20.65 8.67 13.61
N PHE A 135 -20.64 8.24 12.35
CA PHE A 135 -19.69 8.70 11.34
C PHE A 135 -20.28 9.83 10.51
N GLU A 136 -19.47 10.87 10.26
CA GLU A 136 -19.81 12.01 9.41
C GLU A 136 -19.29 11.77 7.99
N TYR A 137 -20.10 11.10 7.17
CA TYR A 137 -19.74 10.83 5.78
C TYR A 137 -19.87 12.10 4.91
N PRO A 138 -18.99 12.29 3.91
CA PRO A 138 -19.15 13.31 2.89
C PRO A 138 -20.50 13.20 2.17
N THR A 139 -21.05 14.34 1.78
CA THR A 139 -22.36 14.45 1.09
C THR A 139 -22.26 15.11 -0.29
N SER A 140 -21.07 15.57 -0.67
CA SER A 140 -20.79 16.25 -1.92
C SER A 140 -19.49 15.73 -2.54
N TRP A 141 -19.50 15.58 -3.86
CA TRP A 141 -18.35 15.18 -4.66
C TRP A 141 -18.15 16.17 -5.82
N ASN A 142 -17.02 16.06 -6.49
CA ASN A 142 -16.66 16.89 -7.63
C ASN A 142 -17.63 16.75 -8.81
N VAL A 143 -18.35 15.63 -8.90
CA VAL A 143 -19.43 15.38 -9.85
C VAL A 143 -20.67 14.84 -9.13
N LYS A 144 -21.84 14.91 -9.79
CA LYS A 144 -23.05 14.28 -9.28
C LYS A 144 -22.89 12.76 -9.26
N SER A 145 -23.35 12.14 -8.18
CA SER A 145 -23.35 10.69 -8.04
C SER A 145 -24.18 10.04 -9.14
N HIS A 146 -23.66 8.96 -9.72
CA HIS A 146 -24.29 8.19 -10.79
C HIS A 146 -24.11 6.69 -10.50
N GLU A 147 -25.10 5.88 -10.87
CA GLU A 147 -25.14 4.44 -10.56
C GLU A 147 -23.88 3.71 -11.03
N THR A 148 -23.34 4.09 -12.19
CA THR A 148 -22.12 3.46 -12.74
C THR A 148 -20.88 3.66 -11.86
N TYR A 149 -20.69 4.84 -11.27
CA TYR A 149 -19.58 5.10 -10.35
C TYR A 149 -19.75 4.30 -9.05
N LEU A 150 -20.95 4.33 -8.47
CA LEU A 150 -21.26 3.59 -7.25
C LEU A 150 -21.08 2.09 -7.45
N GLN A 151 -21.60 1.55 -8.55
CA GLN A 151 -21.49 0.14 -8.89
C GLN A 151 -20.03 -0.28 -9.04
N ARG A 152 -19.23 0.53 -9.75
CA ARG A 152 -17.81 0.27 -9.96
C ARG A 152 -17.03 0.23 -8.65
N THR A 153 -17.18 1.25 -7.81
CA THR A 153 -16.50 1.33 -6.51
C THR A 153 -16.96 0.19 -5.59
N LYS A 154 -18.27 -0.07 -5.49
CA LYS A 154 -18.82 -1.14 -4.66
C LYS A 154 -18.37 -2.53 -5.11
N VAL A 155 -18.33 -2.83 -6.42
CA VAL A 155 -17.85 -4.12 -6.94
C VAL A 155 -16.37 -4.33 -6.60
N ALA A 156 -15.53 -3.31 -6.81
CA ALA A 156 -14.11 -3.39 -6.49
C ALA A 156 -13.89 -3.65 -4.99
N ILE A 157 -14.60 -2.92 -4.12
CA ILE A 157 -14.54 -3.11 -2.67
C ILE A 157 -15.06 -4.50 -2.29
N ALA A 158 -16.20 -4.94 -2.82
CA ALA A 158 -16.79 -6.22 -2.46
C ALA A 158 -15.86 -7.39 -2.80
N ASN A 159 -15.21 -7.36 -3.97
CA ASN A 159 -14.22 -8.38 -4.36
C ASN A 159 -13.05 -8.49 -3.36
N SER A 160 -12.64 -7.38 -2.74
CA SER A 160 -11.48 -7.35 -1.83
C SER A 160 -11.86 -7.52 -0.35
N LEU A 161 -12.99 -6.95 0.08
CA LEU A 161 -13.38 -6.86 1.48
C LEU A 161 -14.30 -8.00 1.94
N LEU A 162 -15.08 -8.62 1.03
CA LEU A 162 -16.00 -9.71 1.38
C LEU A 162 -15.31 -10.88 2.11
N PRO A 163 -14.15 -11.41 1.65
CA PRO A 163 -13.46 -12.48 2.38
C PRO A 163 -13.05 -12.07 3.79
N VAL A 164 -12.67 -10.81 3.99
CA VAL A 164 -12.29 -10.27 5.30
C VAL A 164 -13.50 -10.17 6.23
N LEU A 165 -14.66 -9.76 5.72
CA LEU A 165 -15.91 -9.69 6.50
C LEU A 165 -16.42 -11.09 6.88
N GLN A 166 -16.30 -12.07 5.99
CA GLN A 166 -16.65 -13.46 6.29
C GLN A 166 -15.79 -14.02 7.43
N LEU A 167 -14.47 -13.76 7.43
CA LEU A 167 -13.60 -14.09 8.55
C LEU A 167 -13.98 -13.34 9.84
N ALA A 168 -14.41 -12.08 9.72
CA ALA A 168 -14.88 -11.32 10.88
C ALA A 168 -16.17 -11.91 11.47
N LEU A 169 -17.07 -12.44 10.64
CA LEU A 169 -18.30 -13.10 11.08
C LEU A 169 -17.97 -14.40 11.84
N GLU A 170 -17.05 -15.21 11.31
CA GLU A 170 -16.55 -16.39 12.02
C GLU A 170 -15.92 -16.04 13.37
N HIS A 171 -15.12 -14.96 13.42
CA HIS A 171 -14.48 -14.49 14.64
C HIS A 171 -15.49 -14.08 15.72
N GLN A 172 -16.68 -13.61 15.34
CA GLN A 172 -17.75 -13.28 16.30
C GLN A 172 -18.36 -14.50 16.99
N THR A 173 -18.23 -15.70 16.40
CA THR A 173 -18.74 -16.95 16.97
C THR A 173 -17.90 -17.49 18.13
N ILE A 174 -16.72 -16.90 18.37
CA ILE A 174 -15.82 -17.29 19.45
C ILE A 174 -16.47 -16.94 20.80
N PRO A 175 -16.63 -17.93 21.72
CA PRO A 175 -17.19 -17.69 23.05
C PRO A 175 -16.37 -16.65 23.84
N ASP A 176 -17.04 -15.91 24.72
CA ASP A 176 -16.43 -14.88 25.58
C ASP A 176 -15.65 -13.82 24.78
N GLY A 177 -16.12 -13.53 23.56
CA GLY A 177 -15.56 -12.50 22.68
C GLY A 177 -15.98 -11.09 23.11
N ILE A 178 -14.99 -10.24 23.37
CA ILE A 178 -15.17 -8.84 23.76
C ILE A 178 -15.78 -8.06 22.59
N ARG A 179 -16.78 -7.23 22.89
CA ARG A 179 -17.39 -6.31 21.93
C ARG A 179 -16.88 -4.90 22.20
N ARG A 180 -16.23 -4.31 21.20
CA ARG A 180 -15.60 -2.99 21.31
C ARG A 180 -16.06 -2.12 20.15
N PRO A 181 -16.73 -0.98 20.38
CA PRO A 181 -17.07 -0.07 19.29
C PRO A 181 -15.82 0.39 18.52
N PRO A 182 -15.91 0.65 17.20
CA PRO A 182 -14.81 1.22 16.43
C PRO A 182 -14.33 2.54 17.04
N GLU A 183 -13.02 2.73 17.09
CA GLU A 183 -12.39 3.96 17.55
C GLU A 183 -12.47 5.06 16.47
N ILE A 184 -12.89 6.26 16.86
CA ILE A 184 -12.99 7.42 15.97
C ILE A 184 -11.73 8.30 16.05
N GLU A 185 -11.25 8.56 17.27
CA GLU A 185 -10.20 9.54 17.57
C GLU A 185 -8.78 8.99 17.41
N VAL A 186 -8.63 7.68 17.30
CA VAL A 186 -7.32 7.02 17.20
C VAL A 186 -7.36 5.88 16.20
N ARG A 187 -6.22 5.67 15.54
CA ARG A 187 -5.98 4.50 14.71
C ARG A 187 -5.80 3.28 15.60
N ALA A 188 -6.61 2.24 15.39
CA ALA A 188 -6.39 0.95 16.02
C ALA A 188 -5.30 0.20 15.26
N THR A 189 -4.16 -0.08 15.89
CA THR A 189 -3.06 -0.84 15.30
C THR A 189 -2.63 -2.00 16.18
N CYS A 190 -2.13 -3.06 15.54
CA CYS A 190 -1.59 -4.22 16.23
C CYS A 190 -0.33 -3.82 17.00
N ASP A 191 -0.30 -4.04 18.32
CA ASP A 191 0.86 -3.74 19.16
C ASP A 191 2.11 -4.59 18.82
N THR A 192 1.98 -5.58 17.92
CA THR A 192 3.06 -6.47 17.46
C THR A 192 3.57 -6.12 16.07
N CYS A 193 2.70 -6.01 15.07
CA CYS A 193 3.09 -5.78 13.67
C CYS A 193 2.78 -4.38 13.15
N MET A 194 2.17 -3.50 13.97
CA MET A 194 1.80 -2.12 13.61
C MET A 194 0.84 -1.99 12.41
N THR A 195 0.29 -3.10 11.91
CA THR A 195 -0.78 -3.11 10.91
C THR A 195 -2.09 -2.59 11.53
N SER A 196 -2.89 -1.89 10.73
CA SER A 196 -4.21 -1.43 11.14
C SER A 196 -5.12 -2.62 11.49
N ILE A 197 -5.83 -2.48 12.61
CA ILE A 197 -6.86 -3.43 13.03
C ILE A 197 -8.17 -2.92 12.47
N PHE A 198 -8.67 -3.62 11.45
CA PHE A 198 -9.93 -3.29 10.82
C PHE A 198 -11.14 -3.64 11.69
N SER A 199 -11.29 -4.92 12.07
CA SER A 199 -12.51 -5.42 12.70
C SER A 199 -12.29 -6.48 13.77
N SER A 200 -11.46 -7.48 13.46
CA SER A 200 -11.16 -8.62 14.33
C SER A 200 -9.75 -8.53 14.89
N SER A 201 -9.63 -8.73 16.21
CA SER A 201 -8.34 -8.76 16.90
C SER A 201 -8.41 -9.64 18.14
N TRP A 202 -7.28 -9.75 18.84
CA TRP A 202 -7.12 -10.48 20.07
C TRP A 202 -6.46 -9.59 21.11
N MET A 203 -7.09 -9.44 22.27
CA MET A 203 -6.59 -8.59 23.34
C MET A 203 -6.25 -9.42 24.58
N CYS A 204 -5.05 -9.21 25.12
CA CYS A 204 -4.66 -9.78 26.40
C CYS A 204 -5.49 -9.14 27.52
N VAL A 205 -6.31 -9.93 28.20
CA VAL A 205 -7.21 -9.44 29.27
C VAL A 205 -6.48 -8.92 30.51
N ARG A 206 -5.17 -9.18 30.62
CA ARG A 206 -4.34 -8.78 31.76
C ARG A 206 -3.67 -7.42 31.58
N CYS A 207 -3.17 -7.13 30.38
CA CYS A 207 -2.41 -5.91 30.08
C CYS A 207 -3.01 -5.06 28.96
N GLY A 208 -4.00 -5.54 28.23
CA GLY A 208 -4.63 -4.82 27.13
C GLY A 208 -3.77 -4.76 25.86
N GLN A 209 -2.70 -5.56 25.76
CA GLN A 209 -1.97 -5.70 24.50
C GLN A 209 -2.91 -6.32 23.46
N GLU A 210 -3.06 -5.64 22.33
CA GLU A 210 -3.97 -6.02 21.26
C GLU A 210 -3.18 -6.38 20.00
N CYS A 211 -3.56 -7.48 19.36
CA CYS A 211 -2.88 -7.98 18.17
C CYS A 211 -3.86 -8.48 17.12
N CYS A 212 -3.46 -8.40 15.85
CA CYS A 212 -4.22 -9.01 14.76
C CYS A 212 -4.19 -10.54 14.82
N SER A 213 -5.05 -11.20 14.04
CA SER A 213 -5.19 -12.66 14.03
C SER A 213 -3.87 -13.39 13.79
N ASP A 214 -3.07 -13.01 12.79
CA ASP A 214 -1.84 -13.77 12.51
C ASP A 214 -0.76 -13.57 13.60
N CYS A 215 -0.72 -12.40 14.25
CA CYS A 215 0.16 -12.19 15.41
C CYS A 215 -0.28 -13.03 16.61
N TYR A 216 -1.60 -13.20 16.80
CA TYR A 216 -2.13 -14.06 17.85
C TYR A 216 -1.83 -15.55 17.59
N ASP A 217 -1.96 -16.00 16.34
CA ASP A 217 -1.62 -17.38 15.98
C ASP A 217 -0.13 -17.68 16.24
N GLU A 218 0.75 -16.70 16.02
CA GLU A 218 2.16 -16.84 16.38
C GLU A 218 2.39 -16.90 17.90
N VAL A 219 1.64 -16.10 18.69
CA VAL A 219 1.64 -16.23 20.15
C VAL A 219 1.21 -17.64 20.57
N ARG A 220 0.16 -18.19 19.97
CA ARG A 220 -0.31 -19.57 20.25
C ARG A 220 0.76 -20.59 19.89
N ARG A 221 1.34 -20.49 18.69
CA ARG A 221 2.37 -21.40 18.19
C ARG A 221 3.58 -21.45 19.10
N LEU A 222 4.08 -20.29 19.52
CA LEU A 222 5.30 -20.19 20.34
C LEU A 222 5.10 -20.54 21.82
N THR A 223 3.86 -20.45 22.31
CA THR A 223 3.52 -20.68 23.72
C THR A 223 2.91 -22.06 23.95
N ASN A 224 2.52 -22.78 22.90
CA ASN A 224 2.02 -24.15 22.99
C ASN A 224 3.18 -25.17 23.10
N PRO A 225 3.27 -25.96 24.18
CA PRO A 225 4.30 -26.99 24.34
C PRO A 225 4.25 -28.08 23.25
N ALA A 226 3.07 -28.41 22.71
CA ALA A 226 2.90 -29.45 21.70
C ALA A 226 3.58 -29.09 20.36
N TRP A 227 3.54 -27.82 19.97
CA TRP A 227 4.18 -27.34 18.73
C TRP A 227 5.70 -27.28 18.84
N ARG A 228 6.24 -27.03 20.05
CA ARG A 228 7.69 -27.05 20.30
C ARG A 228 8.32 -28.43 20.10
N ALA A 229 7.54 -29.50 20.20
CA ALA A 229 8.01 -30.87 20.00
C ALA A 229 8.10 -31.26 18.51
N ILE A 230 7.24 -30.69 17.67
CA ILE A 230 7.17 -30.98 16.22
C ILE A 230 8.28 -30.24 15.44
N GLY A 231 8.63 -29.02 15.87
CA GLY A 231 9.63 -28.17 15.21
C GLY A 231 11.09 -28.60 15.31
N LYS A 232 11.40 -29.83 15.74
CA LYS A 232 12.77 -30.39 15.69
C LYS A 232 13.05 -31.26 14.46
N ASN A 233 12.04 -31.64 13.67
CA ASN A 233 12.20 -32.61 12.57
C ASN A 233 11.65 -32.18 11.19
N SER A 234 11.25 -30.92 10.98
CA SER A 234 10.83 -30.44 9.65
C SER A 234 11.60 -29.19 9.24
N GLU A 235 12.66 -29.37 8.45
CA GLU A 235 13.37 -28.29 7.73
C GLU A 235 12.63 -27.78 6.49
N THR A 236 11.37 -28.15 6.30
CA THR A 236 10.57 -27.66 5.18
C THR A 236 9.63 -26.54 5.64
N ASN A 237 9.92 -25.33 5.14
CA ASN A 237 9.12 -24.09 5.16
C ASN A 237 9.43 -23.00 6.23
N SER A 238 10.67 -22.95 6.73
CA SER A 238 11.15 -21.94 7.70
C SER A 238 11.52 -20.56 7.11
N GLN A 239 10.98 -20.15 5.95
CA GLN A 239 11.30 -18.86 5.31
C GLN A 239 10.20 -17.79 5.38
N LYS A 240 9.15 -17.97 6.20
CA LYS A 240 8.27 -16.85 6.59
C LYS A 240 8.80 -16.24 7.89
N LEU A 241 9.31 -15.02 7.77
CA LEU A 241 9.91 -14.18 8.81
C LEU A 241 9.16 -14.30 10.16
N SER A 242 9.77 -15.02 11.10
CA SER A 242 9.18 -15.27 12.41
C SER A 242 9.28 -14.02 13.29
N ILE A 243 8.17 -13.64 13.93
CA ILE A 243 8.05 -12.62 15.00
C ILE A 243 9.03 -12.89 16.16
N SER A 244 9.69 -14.07 16.18
CA SER A 244 10.73 -14.46 17.12
C SER A 244 11.90 -13.47 17.24
N SER A 245 12.10 -12.53 16.31
CA SER A 245 13.11 -11.46 16.41
C SER A 245 12.71 -10.32 17.36
N LYS A 246 11.44 -10.18 17.76
CA LYS A 246 10.99 -9.10 18.67
C LYS A 246 11.12 -9.50 20.15
N PRO A 247 11.99 -8.85 20.94
CA PRO A 247 12.27 -9.28 22.32
C PRO A 247 11.13 -9.01 23.33
N GLY A 248 10.03 -8.37 22.93
CA GLY A 248 8.97 -7.90 23.84
C GLY A 248 7.56 -8.47 23.62
N PHE A 249 7.24 -9.06 22.47
CA PHE A 249 5.82 -9.34 22.15
C PHE A 249 5.18 -10.42 23.04
N LEU A 250 5.99 -11.35 23.55
CA LEU A 250 5.56 -12.37 24.52
C LEU A 250 5.63 -11.90 25.97
N ASN A 251 6.09 -10.69 26.27
CA ASN A 251 6.21 -10.22 27.64
C ASN A 251 4.95 -9.45 28.04
N CYS A 252 4.21 -9.99 29.00
CA CYS A 252 3.12 -9.25 29.62
C CYS A 252 3.70 -8.18 30.55
N SER A 253 3.10 -6.98 30.56
CA SER A 253 3.47 -5.91 31.50
C SER A 253 3.29 -6.31 32.97
N ARG A 254 2.69 -7.46 33.25
CA ARG A 254 2.51 -8.06 34.58
C ARG A 254 3.50 -9.18 34.89
N GLY A 255 4.66 -9.21 34.23
CA GLY A 255 5.79 -10.08 34.57
C GLY A 255 5.65 -11.55 34.17
N SER A 256 4.53 -11.95 33.56
CA SER A 256 4.36 -13.29 32.99
C SER A 256 4.55 -13.28 31.47
N LYS A 257 4.88 -14.43 30.87
CA LYS A 257 4.83 -14.56 29.41
C LYS A 257 3.37 -14.65 28.95
N HIS A 258 3.05 -13.95 27.87
CA HIS A 258 1.81 -14.15 27.13
C HIS A 258 1.67 -15.61 26.74
N GLN A 259 0.45 -16.12 26.83
CA GLN A 259 0.03 -17.43 26.38
C GLN A 259 -1.27 -17.23 25.60
N GLY A 260 -1.56 -18.09 24.63
CA GLY A 260 -2.79 -17.98 23.83
C GLY A 260 -4.06 -17.84 24.69
N LYS A 261 -4.12 -18.54 25.83
CA LYS A 261 -5.24 -18.50 26.79
C LYS A 261 -5.43 -17.17 27.54
N HIS A 262 -4.47 -16.25 27.46
CA HIS A 262 -4.58 -14.93 28.09
C HIS A 262 -5.27 -13.89 27.19
N PHE A 263 -5.57 -14.25 25.94
CA PHE A 263 -6.21 -13.37 24.98
C PHE A 263 -7.66 -13.76 24.78
N SER A 264 -8.51 -12.75 24.71
CA SER A 264 -9.89 -12.89 24.26
C SER A 264 -10.03 -12.30 22.86
N ALA A 265 -10.90 -12.90 22.06
CA ALA A 265 -11.29 -12.35 20.78
C ALA A 265 -11.96 -10.99 21.00
N VAL A 266 -11.67 -10.02 20.15
CA VAL A 266 -12.30 -8.70 20.13
C VAL A 266 -12.95 -8.52 18.74
N SER A 267 -14.20 -8.08 18.73
CA SER A 267 -14.91 -7.70 17.51
C SER A 267 -15.37 -6.24 17.60
N ARG A 268 -15.25 -5.52 16.47
CA ARG A 268 -15.71 -4.14 16.30
C ARG A 268 -17.00 -3.97 15.52
N PHE A 269 -17.46 -5.03 14.86
CA PHE A 269 -18.72 -5.00 14.14
C PHE A 269 -19.88 -5.42 15.02
N ARG A 270 -21.02 -4.75 14.82
CA ARG A 270 -22.30 -5.32 15.20
C ARG A 270 -22.65 -6.47 14.25
N LEU A 271 -23.32 -7.49 14.77
CA LEU A 271 -23.63 -8.70 14.00
C LEU A 271 -24.58 -8.39 12.83
N ASP A 272 -25.62 -7.60 13.08
CA ASP A 272 -26.62 -7.20 12.08
C ASP A 272 -26.01 -6.38 10.93
N GLU A 273 -25.14 -5.42 11.25
CA GLU A 273 -24.42 -4.62 10.26
C GLU A 273 -23.49 -5.50 9.39
N LEU A 274 -22.79 -6.44 10.03
CA LEU A 274 -21.87 -7.35 9.34
C LEU A 274 -22.58 -8.32 8.42
N GLU A 275 -23.64 -8.98 8.88
CA GLU A 275 -24.44 -9.91 8.09
C GLU A 275 -25.08 -9.21 6.89
N LYS A 276 -25.68 -8.02 7.10
CA LYS A 276 -26.24 -7.22 6.01
C LYS A 276 -25.20 -6.89 4.95
N ALA A 277 -24.02 -6.40 5.35
CA ALA A 277 -22.97 -6.04 4.40
C ALA A 277 -22.44 -7.25 3.62
N ILE A 278 -22.26 -8.40 4.28
CA ILE A 278 -21.87 -9.66 3.62
C ILE A 278 -22.93 -10.07 2.58
N ASP A 279 -24.21 -10.08 2.95
CA ASP A 279 -25.29 -10.45 2.04
C ASP A 279 -25.36 -9.53 0.80
N GLU A 280 -25.19 -8.23 0.99
CA GLU A 280 -25.15 -7.26 -0.10
C GLU A 280 -23.93 -7.44 -1.01
N MET A 281 -22.73 -7.60 -0.43
CA MET A 281 -21.50 -7.85 -1.19
C MET A 281 -21.57 -9.17 -1.95
N GLU A 282 -22.12 -10.23 -1.35
CA GLU A 282 -22.30 -11.51 -2.02
C GLU A 282 -23.24 -11.41 -3.22
N LYS A 283 -24.35 -10.66 -3.11
CA LYS A 283 -25.26 -10.42 -4.24
C LYS A 283 -24.56 -9.66 -5.36
N LEU A 284 -23.63 -8.77 -5.02
CA LEU A 284 -22.91 -7.93 -5.96
C LEU A 284 -21.79 -8.69 -6.71
N VAL A 285 -21.09 -9.60 -6.02
CA VAL A 285 -19.97 -10.38 -6.57
C VAL A 285 -20.44 -11.64 -7.30
N LYS A 286 -21.60 -12.19 -6.93
CA LYS A 286 -22.20 -13.32 -7.68
C LYS A 286 -22.51 -12.84 -9.11
N PRO A 287 -22.08 -13.58 -10.16
CA PRO A 287 -22.54 -13.27 -11.51
C PRO A 287 -24.07 -13.36 -11.51
N PRO A 288 -24.78 -12.50 -12.27
CA PRO A 288 -26.21 -12.65 -12.42
C PRO A 288 -26.47 -14.09 -12.84
N LYS A 289 -27.28 -14.82 -12.05
CA LYS A 289 -27.81 -16.11 -12.49
C LYS A 289 -28.38 -15.83 -13.87
N ALA A 290 -27.94 -16.58 -14.88
CA ALA A 290 -28.61 -16.59 -16.17
C ALA A 290 -30.09 -16.77 -15.87
N THR A 291 -30.87 -15.71 -16.03
CA THR A 291 -32.31 -15.81 -16.04
C THR A 291 -32.61 -16.76 -17.18
N GLU A 292 -33.20 -17.91 -16.85
CA GLU A 292 -33.87 -18.75 -17.82
C GLU A 292 -35.03 -17.95 -18.41
N GLU A 293 -34.73 -16.99 -19.29
CA GLU A 293 -35.74 -16.30 -20.09
C GLU A 293 -35.04 -15.64 -21.28
N SER A 294 -35.38 -16.15 -22.46
CA SER A 294 -35.08 -15.65 -23.81
C SER A 294 -33.66 -15.90 -24.35
N GLN A 295 -33.45 -17.13 -24.83
CA GLN A 295 -32.48 -17.39 -25.90
C GLN A 295 -32.88 -16.61 -27.16
N VAL A 296 -32.23 -15.47 -27.40
CA VAL A 296 -32.11 -14.90 -28.74
C VAL A 296 -30.72 -15.28 -29.26
N VAL A 297 -30.70 -16.22 -30.19
CA VAL A 297 -29.50 -16.64 -30.91
C VAL A 297 -29.04 -15.49 -31.80
N VAL A 298 -27.95 -14.81 -31.40
CA VAL A 298 -27.22 -13.88 -32.28
C VAL A 298 -26.11 -14.68 -32.99
N PRO A 299 -26.01 -14.67 -34.34
CA PRO A 299 -24.98 -15.43 -35.04
C PRO A 299 -23.59 -14.87 -34.73
N ARG A 300 -22.66 -15.77 -34.39
CA ARG A 300 -21.24 -15.46 -34.20
C ARG A 300 -20.61 -15.05 -35.54
N PRO A 301 -19.87 -13.93 -35.62
CA PRO A 301 -19.07 -13.64 -36.80
C PRO A 301 -17.91 -14.65 -36.91
N PRO A 302 -17.53 -15.05 -38.14
CA PRO A 302 -16.48 -16.07 -38.34
C PRO A 302 -15.12 -15.54 -37.89
N LEU A 303 -14.39 -16.38 -37.15
CA LEU A 303 -13.00 -16.13 -36.77
C LEU A 303 -12.10 -16.17 -38.02
N PRO A 304 -11.11 -15.27 -38.15
CA PRO A 304 -10.12 -15.34 -39.22
C PRO A 304 -9.22 -16.59 -39.06
N PRO A 305 -8.73 -17.17 -40.18
CA PRO A 305 -7.93 -18.39 -40.13
C PRO A 305 -6.57 -18.16 -39.48
N LEU A 306 -6.20 -19.07 -38.57
CA LEU A 306 -4.89 -19.16 -37.94
C LEU A 306 -3.82 -19.48 -38.99
N ILE A 307 -2.89 -18.56 -39.22
CA ILE A 307 -1.64 -18.82 -39.94
C ILE A 307 -0.70 -19.51 -38.95
N MET A 308 -0.45 -20.81 -39.15
CA MET A 308 0.56 -21.55 -38.41
C MET A 308 1.95 -21.28 -39.01
N PRO A 309 2.99 -21.05 -38.20
CA PRO A 309 4.37 -21.05 -38.67
C PRO A 309 4.83 -22.48 -39.01
N PRO A 310 5.75 -22.66 -39.98
CA PRO A 310 6.19 -24.00 -40.39
C PRO A 310 7.10 -24.64 -39.33
N PRO A 311 7.11 -25.98 -39.23
CA PRO A 311 7.89 -26.68 -38.22
C PRO A 311 9.39 -26.72 -38.57
N ALA A 312 10.22 -26.53 -37.55
CA ALA A 312 11.66 -26.71 -37.61
C ALA A 312 12.00 -28.20 -37.82
N SER A 313 12.74 -28.50 -38.88
CA SER A 313 13.38 -29.81 -39.11
C SER A 313 14.82 -29.76 -38.62
N LEU A 314 15.11 -30.58 -37.60
CA LEU A 314 16.46 -30.98 -37.21
C LEU A 314 16.92 -32.10 -38.13
N GLU A 315 18.11 -31.99 -38.72
CA GLU A 315 18.97 -33.15 -38.95
C GLU A 315 20.45 -32.75 -39.12
N HIS A 316 21.30 -33.68 -38.66
CA HIS A 316 22.74 -33.59 -38.41
C HIS A 316 23.61 -33.49 -39.67
N HIS A 317 24.78 -32.83 -39.57
CA HIS A 317 26.12 -33.43 -39.77
C HIS A 317 27.22 -32.33 -39.76
N ALA A 318 28.32 -32.58 -39.04
CA ALA A 318 29.59 -31.85 -39.09
C ALA A 318 30.59 -32.58 -40.02
N PRO A 319 31.85 -32.14 -40.21
CA PRO A 319 32.45 -30.80 -40.35
C PRO A 319 33.25 -30.69 -41.69
N THR A 320 33.97 -29.58 -41.95
CA THR A 320 35.40 -29.51 -42.40
C THR A 320 35.70 -28.21 -43.21
N SER A 321 36.72 -27.49 -42.74
CA SER A 321 37.72 -26.61 -43.39
C SER A 321 37.52 -26.05 -44.81
N GLN A 322 37.73 -24.74 -45.01
CA GLN A 322 38.97 -24.14 -45.58
C GLN A 322 38.83 -22.64 -45.89
N THR A 323 39.98 -21.98 -45.71
CA THR A 323 40.44 -20.62 -46.03
C THR A 323 40.34 -20.19 -47.50
N THR A 324 40.19 -18.87 -47.75
CA THR A 324 40.95 -17.96 -48.68
C THR A 324 40.22 -16.60 -48.74
N TYR A 325 40.77 -15.45 -48.28
CA TYR A 325 41.76 -14.53 -48.85
C TYR A 325 41.32 -13.66 -50.06
N PHE A 326 41.57 -12.33 -49.91
CA PHE A 326 41.87 -11.27 -50.90
C PHE A 326 40.69 -10.62 -51.69
N GLU A 327 40.63 -9.30 -52.00
CA GLU A 327 41.42 -8.06 -51.72
C GLU A 327 40.66 -6.87 -52.39
N ASP A 328 40.78 -5.64 -51.85
CA ASP A 328 40.95 -4.31 -52.49
C ASP A 328 40.08 -3.85 -53.70
N ALA A 329 39.77 -2.56 -53.97
CA ALA A 329 40.20 -1.26 -53.47
C ALA A 329 39.35 -0.13 -54.12
N GLU A 330 39.37 1.05 -53.46
CA GLU A 330 39.43 2.43 -53.98
C GLU A 330 38.42 3.04 -54.98
N GLY A 331 37.99 4.27 -54.65
CA GLY A 331 38.04 5.39 -55.60
C GLY A 331 36.79 6.30 -55.73
N SER A 332 36.73 7.40 -54.98
CA SER A 332 35.95 8.62 -55.31
C SER A 332 36.66 9.44 -56.42
N PRO A 333 36.25 10.68 -56.84
CA PRO A 333 34.97 11.44 -56.87
C PRO A 333 34.76 12.01 -58.34
N PRO A 334 34.25 13.23 -58.66
CA PRO A 334 33.41 14.25 -58.00
C PRO A 334 32.22 14.81 -58.85
N SER A 335 31.41 15.69 -58.24
CA SER A 335 30.35 16.54 -58.83
C SER A 335 30.83 17.57 -59.87
N PRO A 336 29.92 18.28 -60.59
CA PRO A 336 29.72 19.72 -60.28
C PRO A 336 28.30 20.31 -60.56
N LEU A 337 28.03 21.45 -59.87
CA LEU A 337 27.34 22.73 -60.26
C LEU A 337 26.20 22.72 -61.34
N SER A 338 25.15 23.55 -61.35
CA SER A 338 24.85 24.88 -60.78
C SER A 338 23.44 25.38 -61.20
N SER A 339 23.00 26.49 -60.57
CA SER A 339 22.27 27.67 -61.13
C SER A 339 20.74 27.70 -61.31
N LEU A 340 20.15 28.69 -60.60
CA LEU A 340 18.84 29.40 -60.70
C LEU A 340 18.66 30.15 -62.06
N PRO A 341 17.61 30.97 -62.41
CA PRO A 341 16.50 31.55 -61.61
C PRO A 341 15.09 31.75 -62.30
N ASP A 342 14.14 32.29 -61.52
CA ASP A 342 12.98 33.18 -61.79
C ASP A 342 11.95 32.94 -62.93
N ASP A 343 10.64 32.89 -62.59
CA ASP A 343 9.65 33.95 -62.94
C ASP A 343 8.20 33.66 -62.45
N ASN A 344 7.50 34.76 -62.12
CA ASN A 344 6.13 34.89 -61.58
C ASN A 344 5.01 34.62 -62.62
N MET A 345 3.83 34.12 -62.17
CA MET A 345 2.51 34.79 -62.30
C MET A 345 1.32 33.86 -61.98
N ASP A 346 0.30 34.48 -61.37
CA ASP A 346 -0.97 33.98 -60.86
C ASP A 346 -1.90 33.28 -61.86
N GLY A 347 -2.82 32.43 -61.35
CA GLY A 347 -4.05 32.06 -62.07
C GLY A 347 -4.79 30.85 -61.52
N ASP A 348 -5.94 31.10 -60.89
CA ASP A 348 -6.88 30.16 -60.28
C ASP A 348 -7.23 28.89 -61.10
N LEU A 349 -7.16 27.73 -60.45
CA LEU A 349 -7.63 26.43 -60.94
C LEU A 349 -8.90 25.96 -60.17
N PRO A 350 -9.97 25.51 -60.86
CA PRO A 350 -11.10 24.82 -60.25
C PRO A 350 -10.82 23.31 -60.00
N PRO A 351 -11.60 22.63 -59.14
CA PRO A 351 -11.10 21.54 -58.30
C PRO A 351 -11.08 20.17 -59.00
N LEU A 352 -10.03 19.40 -58.71
CA LEU A 352 -9.88 17.99 -59.06
C LEU A 352 -10.00 17.09 -57.81
N PRO A 353 -10.39 15.81 -57.99
CA PRO A 353 -11.13 15.03 -57.00
C PRO A 353 -10.28 14.58 -55.80
N GLN A 354 -10.94 14.51 -54.65
CA GLN A 354 -10.39 14.07 -53.37
C GLN A 354 -9.76 12.67 -53.44
N PRO A 355 -8.49 12.51 -53.02
CA PRO A 355 -7.94 11.21 -52.64
C PRO A 355 -8.35 10.88 -51.20
N GLN A 356 -8.74 9.61 -51.00
CA GLN A 356 -9.07 9.01 -49.71
C GLN A 356 -7.95 9.20 -48.66
N PRO A 357 -8.27 9.33 -47.36
CA PRO A 357 -7.26 9.46 -46.32
C PRO A 357 -6.44 8.15 -46.24
N GLN A 358 -5.16 8.26 -46.56
CA GLN A 358 -4.17 7.26 -46.19
C GLN A 358 -4.00 7.27 -44.67
N PRO A 359 -3.67 6.12 -44.03
CA PRO A 359 -3.38 6.08 -42.60
C PRO A 359 -2.19 6.99 -42.33
N GLN A 360 -2.38 8.03 -41.54
CA GLN A 360 -1.27 8.83 -41.03
C GLN A 360 -0.40 7.92 -40.16
N GLU A 361 0.84 7.74 -40.57
CA GLU A 361 1.89 7.17 -39.73
C GLU A 361 1.93 7.94 -38.42
N HIS A 362 1.95 7.19 -37.32
CA HIS A 362 2.10 7.71 -35.97
C HIS A 362 3.36 8.58 -35.89
N THR A 363 3.17 9.89 -35.74
CA THR A 363 4.26 10.80 -35.40
C THR A 363 4.81 10.40 -34.03
N GLU A 364 6.09 10.02 -33.98
CA GLU A 364 6.79 9.78 -32.71
C GLU A 364 6.73 11.04 -31.83
N PRO A 365 6.42 10.94 -30.53
CA PRO A 365 6.54 12.07 -29.64
C PRO A 365 8.03 12.42 -29.47
N ALA A 366 8.35 13.70 -29.62
CA ALA A 366 9.69 14.25 -29.54
C ALA A 366 10.37 14.00 -28.18
N THR A 367 11.04 12.85 -28.06
CA THR A 367 12.03 12.52 -27.03
C THR A 367 13.47 12.87 -27.48
N ALA A 368 13.64 13.53 -28.63
CA ALA A 368 14.90 13.53 -29.37
C ALA A 368 16.01 14.49 -28.89
N ASP A 369 15.77 15.41 -27.95
CA ASP A 369 16.76 16.46 -27.61
C ASP A 369 17.49 16.31 -26.27
N LEU A 370 17.26 15.22 -25.53
CA LEU A 370 18.11 14.84 -24.41
C LEU A 370 18.79 13.55 -24.83
N ALA A 371 20.12 13.49 -24.81
CA ALA A 371 20.85 12.25 -25.08
C ALA A 371 20.26 11.16 -24.17
N ALA A 372 19.40 10.32 -24.74
CA ALA A 372 18.84 9.18 -24.04
C ALA A 372 20.05 8.35 -23.62
N ASP A 373 20.19 8.10 -22.32
CA ASP A 373 21.17 7.13 -21.84
C ASP A 373 20.97 5.85 -22.66
N ASP A 374 22.04 5.23 -23.17
CA ASP A 374 22.00 4.04 -24.06
C ASP A 374 21.34 2.80 -23.40
N ILE A 375 20.77 2.94 -22.21
CA ILE A 375 20.02 1.91 -21.49
C ILE A 375 18.60 1.84 -22.07
N PRO A 376 18.18 0.67 -22.58
CA PRO A 376 16.82 0.49 -23.08
C PRO A 376 15.77 0.79 -22.00
N SER A 377 14.65 1.39 -22.40
CA SER A 377 13.50 1.68 -21.53
C SER A 377 12.21 1.06 -22.07
N HIS A 378 11.16 1.05 -21.24
CA HIS A 378 9.81 0.77 -21.71
C HIS A 378 9.19 2.01 -22.37
N ILE A 379 8.34 1.77 -23.36
CA ILE A 379 7.51 2.83 -23.93
C ILE A 379 6.46 3.22 -22.87
N THR A 380 6.43 4.50 -22.51
CA THR A 380 5.44 5.08 -21.60
C THR A 380 4.31 5.68 -22.41
N GLN A 381 3.07 5.41 -22.02
CA GLN A 381 1.91 6.02 -22.66
C GLN A 381 1.83 7.50 -22.28
N VAL A 382 1.66 8.36 -23.27
CA VAL A 382 1.54 9.81 -23.10
C VAL A 382 0.23 10.24 -23.73
N PHE A 383 -0.54 11.05 -23.01
CA PHE A 383 -1.80 11.63 -23.46
C PHE A 383 -1.77 13.14 -23.24
N SER A 384 -2.34 13.94 -24.14
CA SER A 384 -2.70 15.30 -23.76
C SER A 384 -3.87 15.29 -22.77
N ASP A 385 -3.98 16.34 -21.95
CA ASP A 385 -5.11 16.48 -21.03
C ASP A 385 -6.47 16.39 -21.74
N SER A 386 -6.54 16.90 -22.97
CA SER A 386 -7.77 16.94 -23.77
C SER A 386 -8.16 15.59 -24.39
N GLU A 387 -7.19 14.69 -24.62
CA GLU A 387 -7.42 13.39 -25.24
C GLU A 387 -7.75 12.30 -24.20
N LEU A 388 -7.29 12.47 -22.96
CA LEU A 388 -7.46 11.47 -21.92
C LEU A 388 -8.87 11.52 -21.33
N THR A 389 -9.76 10.67 -21.86
CA THR A 389 -11.07 10.44 -21.26
C THR A 389 -10.98 9.52 -20.03
N GLU A 390 -11.99 9.55 -19.16
CA GLU A 390 -12.04 8.67 -17.98
C GLU A 390 -12.04 7.18 -18.35
N ASP A 391 -12.74 6.81 -19.43
CA ASP A 391 -12.81 5.42 -19.91
C ASP A 391 -11.46 4.97 -20.46
N THR A 392 -10.78 5.83 -21.25
CA THR A 392 -9.42 5.57 -21.72
C THR A 392 -8.47 5.41 -20.52
N PHE A 393 -8.51 6.34 -19.57
CA PHE A 393 -7.69 6.30 -18.36
C PHE A 393 -7.90 4.99 -17.61
N ARG A 394 -9.15 4.59 -17.35
CA ARG A 394 -9.47 3.33 -16.68
C ARG A 394 -8.84 2.12 -17.37
N GLU A 395 -8.98 2.04 -18.70
CA GLU A 395 -8.52 0.88 -19.48
C GLU A 395 -7.00 0.75 -19.51
N VAL A 396 -6.28 1.88 -19.45
CA VAL A 396 -4.81 1.86 -19.33
C VAL A 396 -4.37 1.68 -17.87
N TRP A 397 -5.07 2.30 -16.92
CA TRP A 397 -4.72 2.31 -15.50
C TRP A 397 -4.82 0.92 -14.86
N LYS A 398 -5.81 0.11 -15.25
CA LYS A 398 -5.93 -1.28 -14.76
C LYS A 398 -4.71 -2.16 -15.05
N GLN A 399 -3.93 -1.82 -16.09
CA GLN A 399 -2.71 -2.54 -16.44
C GLN A 399 -1.63 -2.39 -15.36
N GLY A 400 -1.65 -1.30 -14.59
CA GLY A 400 -0.71 -1.04 -13.50
C GLY A 400 0.66 -0.55 -13.98
N TYR A 401 0.70 0.14 -15.12
CA TYR A 401 1.90 0.79 -15.65
C TYR A 401 1.78 2.32 -15.60
N PRO A 402 2.91 3.04 -15.49
CA PRO A 402 2.90 4.49 -15.43
C PRO A 402 2.46 5.11 -16.77
N LEU A 403 1.92 6.31 -16.70
CA LEU A 403 1.54 7.13 -17.85
C LEU A 403 1.85 8.61 -17.58
N VAL A 404 1.91 9.40 -18.65
CA VAL A 404 2.12 10.86 -18.58
C VAL A 404 0.93 11.59 -19.18
N VAL A 405 0.49 12.64 -18.52
CA VAL A 405 -0.51 13.58 -19.04
C VAL A 405 0.12 14.95 -19.24
N THR A 406 0.09 15.48 -20.45
CA THR A 406 0.71 16.77 -20.81
C THR A 406 -0.26 17.94 -20.64
N ASP A 407 0.20 19.16 -20.93
CA ASP A 407 -0.62 20.37 -21.08
C ASP A 407 -1.32 20.86 -19.80
N GLN A 408 -0.78 20.53 -18.62
CA GLN A 408 -1.39 20.85 -17.34
C GLN A 408 -1.25 22.32 -16.93
N LEU A 409 -0.15 23.00 -17.28
CA LEU A 409 0.14 24.37 -16.78
C LEU A 409 -0.96 25.37 -17.09
N SER A 410 -1.61 25.25 -18.24
CA SER A 410 -2.66 26.17 -18.68
C SER A 410 -3.88 26.21 -17.74
N LYS A 411 -4.05 25.19 -16.90
CA LYS A 411 -5.16 25.06 -15.94
C LYS A 411 -4.86 25.68 -14.56
N PHE A 412 -3.59 25.97 -14.27
CA PHE A 412 -3.19 26.59 -13.01
C PHE A 412 -3.36 28.11 -13.09
N ALA A 413 -4.02 28.69 -12.09
CA ALA A 413 -4.17 30.15 -11.98
C ALA A 413 -2.97 30.80 -11.28
N ILE A 414 -2.26 30.03 -10.45
CA ILE A 414 -1.02 30.46 -9.79
C ILE A 414 0.15 29.99 -10.65
N GLY A 415 1.22 30.78 -10.74
CA GLY A 415 2.40 30.40 -11.55
C GLY A 415 3.29 29.32 -10.94
N TRP A 416 3.16 29.05 -9.62
CA TRP A 416 3.98 28.09 -8.87
C TRP A 416 5.50 28.25 -9.10
N THR A 417 5.95 29.49 -9.29
CA THR A 417 7.36 29.80 -9.55
C THR A 417 8.12 30.11 -8.27
N PRO A 418 9.47 30.04 -8.29
CA PRO A 418 10.32 30.52 -7.20
C PRO A 418 9.97 31.95 -6.76
N GLU A 419 9.66 32.86 -7.69
CA GLU A 419 9.31 34.27 -7.39
C GLU A 419 8.07 34.34 -6.51
N TYR A 420 7.02 33.59 -6.88
CA TYR A 420 5.79 33.54 -6.11
C TYR A 420 6.05 33.04 -4.68
N PHE A 421 6.87 32.00 -4.50
CA PHE A 421 7.19 31.48 -3.17
C PHE A 421 8.07 32.42 -2.36
N ILE A 422 9.01 33.13 -2.99
CA ILE A 422 9.83 34.15 -2.35
C ILE A 422 8.95 35.30 -1.86
N GLU A 423 8.04 35.80 -2.71
CA GLU A 423 7.17 36.92 -2.37
C GLU A 423 6.19 36.56 -1.25
N LYS A 424 5.52 35.40 -1.36
CA LYS A 424 4.43 35.04 -0.46
C LYS A 424 4.88 34.36 0.82
N TYR A 425 5.89 33.50 0.75
CA TYR A 425 6.33 32.66 1.86
C TYR A 425 7.79 32.93 2.27
N GLY A 426 8.47 33.92 1.69
CA GLY A 426 9.92 34.07 1.78
C GLY A 426 10.50 34.18 3.19
N GLN A 427 9.72 34.66 4.16
CA GLN A 427 10.12 34.79 5.57
C GLN A 427 9.85 33.53 6.40
N GLN A 428 9.14 32.55 5.86
CA GLN A 428 8.84 31.31 6.57
C GLN A 428 10.12 30.50 6.78
N GLU A 429 10.39 30.13 8.03
CA GLU A 429 11.49 29.24 8.37
C GLU A 429 11.23 27.83 7.82
N CYS A 430 12.27 27.20 7.31
CA CYS A 430 12.21 25.85 6.78
C CYS A 430 13.53 25.10 6.98
N THR A 431 13.44 23.77 6.94
CA THR A 431 14.61 22.90 6.92
C THR A 431 14.85 22.43 5.49
N ILE A 432 16.10 22.50 5.04
CA ILE A 432 16.55 21.92 3.78
C ILE A 432 17.48 20.74 4.04
N VAL A 433 17.46 19.76 3.15
CA VAL A 433 18.26 18.52 3.23
C VAL A 433 19.19 18.46 2.02
N GLU A 434 20.47 18.18 2.24
CA GLU A 434 21.43 17.91 1.15
C GLU A 434 21.21 16.48 0.62
N CYS A 435 20.99 16.34 -0.69
CA CYS A 435 20.51 15.09 -1.30
C CYS A 435 21.52 13.92 -1.21
N GLN A 436 22.82 14.23 -1.18
CA GLN A 436 23.89 13.24 -1.15
C GLN A 436 24.29 12.86 0.28
N THR A 437 24.46 13.84 1.17
CA THR A 437 24.95 13.62 2.54
C THR A 437 23.83 13.44 3.57
N ASN A 438 22.58 13.79 3.23
CA ASN A 438 21.45 13.89 4.16
C ASN A 438 21.66 14.91 5.30
N GLU A 439 22.58 15.86 5.14
CA GLU A 439 22.77 16.94 6.11
C GLU A 439 21.55 17.87 6.11
N ASN A 440 21.09 18.25 7.31
CA ASN A 440 20.00 19.20 7.47
C ASN A 440 20.56 20.60 7.75
N LYS A 441 19.94 21.62 7.15
CA LYS A 441 20.26 23.03 7.40
C LYS A 441 18.98 23.84 7.58
N GLN A 442 18.96 24.74 8.55
CA GLN A 442 17.87 25.69 8.74
C GLN A 442 18.08 26.92 7.85
N THR A 443 17.01 27.41 7.24
CA THR A 443 16.99 28.60 6.38
C THR A 443 15.56 29.16 6.28
N THR A 444 15.34 30.11 5.37
CA THR A 444 13.98 30.56 5.01
C THR A 444 13.62 30.09 3.61
N VAL A 445 12.31 29.99 3.33
CA VAL A 445 11.80 29.64 1.99
C VAL A 445 12.35 30.60 0.94
N GLY A 446 12.48 31.88 1.26
CA GLY A 446 13.01 32.90 0.35
C GLY A 446 14.47 32.68 0.01
N GLU A 447 15.33 32.39 1.00
CA GLU A 447 16.75 32.11 0.77
C GLU A 447 16.98 30.79 0.02
N PHE A 448 16.10 29.80 0.22
CA PHE A 448 16.12 28.58 -0.58
C PHE A 448 15.78 28.84 -2.05
N PHE A 449 14.66 29.51 -2.33
CA PHE A 449 14.23 29.75 -3.71
C PHE A 449 15.08 30.79 -4.45
N LYS A 450 15.71 31.76 -3.77
CA LYS A 450 16.72 32.64 -4.39
C LYS A 450 17.89 31.86 -4.99
N GLN A 451 18.22 30.71 -4.39
CA GLN A 451 19.28 29.86 -4.91
C GLN A 451 18.88 29.15 -6.20
N PHE A 452 17.58 28.96 -6.54
CA PHE A 452 17.17 28.26 -7.77
C PHE A 452 17.77 28.90 -9.03
N LYS A 453 17.97 30.21 -9.02
CA LYS A 453 18.50 30.97 -10.16
C LYS A 453 20.03 31.10 -10.17
N THR A 454 20.69 30.81 -9.06
CA THR A 454 22.13 31.00 -8.89
C THR A 454 22.84 29.65 -8.75
N ARG A 455 23.42 29.21 -9.87
CA ARG A 455 24.26 27.99 -9.93
C ARG A 455 25.69 28.27 -9.45
N GLU A 456 26.20 29.48 -9.69
CA GLU A 456 27.56 29.87 -9.34
C GLU A 456 27.79 29.89 -7.83
N GLY A 457 28.85 29.20 -7.37
CA GLY A 457 29.23 29.15 -5.95
C GLY A 457 28.34 28.26 -5.08
N ARG A 458 27.32 27.60 -5.65
CA ARG A 458 26.43 26.67 -4.93
C ARG A 458 27.21 25.44 -4.47
N LYS A 459 27.13 25.13 -3.17
CA LYS A 459 27.72 23.92 -2.58
C LYS A 459 26.62 22.93 -2.21
N GLY A 460 26.56 21.82 -2.95
CA GLY A 460 25.59 20.74 -2.72
C GLY A 460 24.26 20.94 -3.46
N CYS A 461 23.45 19.88 -3.44
CA CYS A 461 22.10 19.82 -4.00
C CYS A 461 21.09 19.77 -2.86
N TRP A 462 20.35 20.85 -2.64
CA TRP A 462 19.43 20.97 -1.51
C TRP A 462 17.98 20.74 -1.94
N LYS A 463 17.22 20.08 -1.07
CA LYS A 463 15.76 19.96 -1.19
C LYS A 463 15.05 20.47 0.04
N LEU A 464 13.87 21.04 -0.15
CA LEU A 464 13.01 21.50 0.92
C LEU A 464 12.41 20.29 1.64
N LYS A 465 12.57 20.21 2.96
CA LYS A 465 12.09 19.09 3.77
C LYS A 465 10.70 19.38 4.30
N ASP A 466 9.76 18.46 4.06
CA ASP A 466 8.42 18.44 4.66
C ASP A 466 7.76 19.83 4.62
N TRP A 467 7.55 20.39 3.42
CA TRP A 467 6.92 21.69 3.25
C TRP A 467 5.59 21.56 2.49
N PRO A 468 4.45 21.92 3.09
CA PRO A 468 4.30 22.47 4.44
C PRO A 468 4.73 21.48 5.53
N PRO A 469 5.18 21.97 6.71
CA PRO A 469 5.42 21.10 7.87
C PRO A 469 4.15 20.33 8.19
N SER A 470 4.27 19.17 8.87
CA SER A 470 3.29 18.09 9.19
C SER A 470 1.77 18.36 9.29
N MET A 471 1.33 19.60 9.23
CA MET A 471 -0.01 20.07 8.94
C MET A 471 -0.51 19.66 7.55
N ASP A 472 -1.81 19.42 7.44
CA ASP A 472 -2.51 19.16 6.17
C ASP A 472 -2.32 20.32 5.18
N PHE A 473 -2.05 19.99 3.92
CA PHE A 473 -1.75 20.96 2.86
C PHE A 473 -2.85 21.99 2.66
N LYS A 474 -4.13 21.58 2.73
CA LYS A 474 -5.28 22.50 2.61
C LYS A 474 -5.32 23.51 3.76
N THR A 475 -4.90 23.11 4.94
CA THR A 475 -4.89 23.99 6.12
C THR A 475 -3.71 24.95 6.06
N ALA A 476 -2.53 24.45 5.69
CA ALA A 476 -1.32 25.26 5.59
C ALA A 476 -1.36 26.23 4.40
N PHE A 477 -1.81 25.76 3.24
CA PHE A 477 -1.78 26.50 1.96
C PHE A 477 -3.11 26.37 1.21
N PRO A 478 -4.21 26.99 1.70
CA PRO A 478 -5.55 26.83 1.12
C PRO A 478 -5.63 27.27 -0.35
N GLU A 479 -5.04 28.40 -0.71
CA GLU A 479 -5.08 28.90 -2.11
C GLU A 479 -4.31 27.98 -3.07
N LEU A 480 -3.16 27.45 -2.63
CA LEU A 480 -2.38 26.47 -3.40
C LEU A 480 -3.12 25.15 -3.53
N PHE A 481 -3.80 24.71 -2.46
CA PHE A 481 -4.63 23.51 -2.48
C PHE A 481 -5.76 23.65 -3.51
N ASP A 482 -6.50 24.76 -3.48
CA ASP A 482 -7.63 24.99 -4.37
C ASP A 482 -7.18 25.12 -5.83
N ASP A 483 -6.03 25.74 -6.09
CA ASP A 483 -5.46 25.83 -7.43
C ASP A 483 -5.01 24.47 -7.97
N PHE A 484 -4.31 23.68 -7.15
CA PHE A 484 -3.90 22.33 -7.53
C PHE A 484 -5.11 21.40 -7.73
N ALA A 485 -6.09 21.41 -6.83
CA ALA A 485 -7.29 20.56 -6.94
C ALA A 485 -8.17 20.91 -8.16
N ARG A 486 -8.11 22.16 -8.63
CA ARG A 486 -8.78 22.59 -9.87
C ARG A 486 -8.07 22.08 -11.12
N ALA A 487 -6.74 22.03 -11.11
CA ALA A 487 -5.93 21.76 -12.30
C ALA A 487 -5.50 20.30 -12.45
N VAL A 488 -5.38 19.54 -11.36
CA VAL A 488 -4.90 18.14 -11.37
C VAL A 488 -5.71 17.26 -12.34
N PRO A 489 -5.06 16.45 -13.20
CA PRO A 489 -5.75 15.63 -14.19
C PRO A 489 -6.50 14.46 -13.54
N MET A 490 -7.47 13.91 -14.28
CA MET A 490 -8.34 12.82 -13.83
C MET A 490 -9.01 13.09 -12.46
N PRO A 491 -9.76 14.21 -12.33
CA PRO A 491 -10.24 14.73 -11.04
C PRO A 491 -11.15 13.76 -10.27
N ASN A 492 -11.86 12.87 -10.96
CA ASN A 492 -12.69 11.85 -10.33
C ASN A 492 -11.86 10.83 -9.51
N TYR A 493 -10.58 10.64 -9.83
CA TYR A 493 -9.66 9.76 -9.09
C TYR A 493 -8.71 10.53 -8.19
N THR A 494 -8.17 11.66 -8.65
CA THR A 494 -7.01 12.30 -8.01
C THR A 494 -7.38 13.33 -6.95
N ARG A 495 -8.58 13.89 -6.99
CA ARG A 495 -9.02 14.90 -6.00
C ARG A 495 -9.49 14.27 -4.71
N ARG A 496 -9.41 15.06 -3.62
CA ARG A 496 -9.95 14.72 -2.29
C ARG A 496 -11.47 14.54 -2.29
N ASP A 497 -12.18 15.18 -3.22
CA ASP A 497 -13.63 15.06 -3.44
C ASP A 497 -13.97 14.22 -4.69
N GLY A 498 -12.99 13.49 -5.25
CA GLY A 498 -13.17 12.64 -6.43
C GLY A 498 -14.07 11.43 -6.15
N ILE A 499 -15.15 11.26 -6.92
CA ILE A 499 -16.14 10.19 -6.70
C ILE A 499 -15.59 8.75 -6.87
N LEU A 500 -14.49 8.58 -7.62
CA LEU A 500 -13.80 7.29 -7.80
C LEU A 500 -12.58 7.14 -6.89
N ASN A 501 -12.19 8.17 -6.14
CA ASN A 501 -11.15 8.05 -5.14
C ASN A 501 -11.74 7.39 -3.89
N ILE A 502 -11.34 6.15 -3.57
CA ILE A 502 -11.89 5.42 -2.40
C ILE A 502 -11.69 6.22 -1.10
N ALA A 503 -10.60 6.96 -1.01
CA ALA A 503 -10.31 7.77 0.16
C ALA A 503 -11.19 9.02 0.30
N SER A 504 -11.84 9.49 -0.77
CA SER A 504 -12.78 10.64 -0.70
C SER A 504 -14.02 10.33 0.12
N HIS A 505 -14.30 9.06 0.38
CA HIS A 505 -15.47 8.60 1.13
C HIS A 505 -15.21 8.47 2.64
N PHE A 506 -14.00 8.77 3.11
CA PHE A 506 -13.62 8.64 4.51
C PHE A 506 -14.37 9.67 5.38
N PRO A 507 -14.86 9.33 6.58
CA PRO A 507 -15.61 10.26 7.42
C PRO A 507 -14.75 11.40 7.97
N SER A 508 -15.28 12.63 7.98
CA SER A 508 -14.55 13.82 8.42
C SER A 508 -14.23 13.84 9.91
N ASN A 509 -15.02 13.13 10.73
CA ASN A 509 -14.84 13.08 12.16
C ASN A 509 -13.89 11.96 12.63
N THR A 510 -13.19 11.27 11.73
CA THR A 510 -12.27 10.15 12.03
C THR A 510 -10.81 10.48 11.67
N VAL A 511 -9.85 9.66 12.13
CA VAL A 511 -8.44 9.80 11.76
C VAL A 511 -8.19 9.26 10.34
N ALA A 512 -8.39 10.13 9.35
CA ALA A 512 -8.15 9.82 7.95
C ALA A 512 -6.67 9.55 7.62
N PRO A 513 -6.38 8.73 6.61
CA PRO A 513 -5.04 8.59 6.03
C PRO A 513 -4.52 9.91 5.45
N ASP A 514 -3.22 10.18 5.60
CA ASP A 514 -2.55 11.34 5.00
C ASP A 514 -2.21 11.05 3.53
N ILE A 515 -3.18 11.31 2.65
CA ILE A 515 -3.06 11.20 1.19
C ILE A 515 -3.21 12.57 0.50
N GLY A 516 -2.98 13.66 1.24
CA GLY A 516 -3.09 15.02 0.70
C GLY A 516 -1.94 15.39 -0.24
N PRO A 517 -2.07 16.48 -1.00
CA PRO A 517 -1.00 16.95 -1.86
C PRO A 517 0.25 17.34 -1.06
N LYS A 518 1.44 17.06 -1.61
CA LYS A 518 2.76 17.35 -1.03
C LYS A 518 3.64 18.03 -2.07
N MET A 519 4.45 18.99 -1.63
CA MET A 519 5.39 19.68 -2.51
C MET A 519 6.78 19.05 -2.46
N TYR A 520 7.42 19.02 -3.62
CA TYR A 520 8.76 18.53 -3.80
C TYR A 520 9.56 19.59 -4.54
N ASN A 521 10.30 20.38 -3.77
CA ASN A 521 11.13 21.48 -4.26
C ASN A 521 12.59 21.10 -4.05
N ALA A 522 13.33 20.93 -5.13
CA ALA A 522 14.71 20.47 -5.04
C ALA A 522 15.57 21.02 -6.17
N MET A 523 16.83 21.27 -5.84
CA MET A 523 17.84 21.69 -6.79
C MET A 523 18.23 20.57 -7.74
N GLU A 524 18.93 20.94 -8.81
CA GLU A 524 19.54 20.04 -9.77
C GLU A 524 20.57 19.14 -9.11
N THR A 525 20.67 17.93 -9.64
CA THR A 525 21.66 16.94 -9.29
C THR A 525 22.13 16.23 -10.55
N PHE A 526 22.92 15.17 -10.40
CA PHE A 526 23.47 14.40 -11.49
C PHE A 526 22.97 12.96 -11.42
N GLU A 527 22.98 12.25 -12.55
CA GLU A 527 22.50 10.87 -12.64
C GLU A 527 23.62 9.82 -12.75
N THR A 528 24.86 10.30 -12.86
CA THR A 528 26.05 9.46 -13.02
C THR A 528 26.47 8.79 -11.71
N ALA A 529 27.48 7.92 -11.81
CA ALA A 529 28.03 7.15 -10.70
C ALA A 529 28.18 7.97 -9.40
N GLY A 530 27.61 7.45 -8.32
CA GLY A 530 27.69 8.05 -6.98
C GLY A 530 26.57 9.03 -6.64
N SER A 531 25.57 9.19 -7.51
CA SER A 531 24.39 10.00 -7.21
C SER A 531 23.42 9.29 -6.26
N ASN A 532 22.79 10.07 -5.38
CA ASN A 532 21.64 9.65 -4.59
C ASN A 532 20.28 10.12 -5.16
N GLY A 533 20.28 10.78 -6.32
CA GLY A 533 19.11 11.44 -6.88
C GLY A 533 18.51 12.51 -5.95
N THR A 534 17.41 13.13 -6.37
CA THR A 534 16.60 13.99 -5.49
C THR A 534 15.60 13.16 -4.69
N THR A 535 15.09 12.09 -5.31
CA THR A 535 14.22 11.08 -4.70
C THR A 535 14.83 9.71 -4.94
N ARG A 536 15.16 9.02 -3.85
CA ARG A 536 15.73 7.66 -3.87
C ARG A 536 14.66 6.64 -4.28
N LEU A 537 15.11 5.46 -4.68
CA LEU A 537 14.22 4.36 -5.07
C LEU A 537 13.30 3.99 -3.91
N HIS A 538 12.00 4.01 -4.16
CA HIS A 538 10.96 3.65 -3.19
C HIS A 538 9.68 3.20 -3.89
N MET A 539 8.70 2.75 -3.09
CA MET A 539 7.35 2.40 -3.53
C MET A 539 6.32 3.08 -2.64
N ASP A 540 5.26 3.59 -3.26
CA ASP A 540 4.12 4.18 -2.54
C ASP A 540 3.03 3.14 -2.28
N MET A 541 2.40 3.22 -1.11
CA MET A 541 1.30 2.33 -0.70
C MET A 541 0.01 2.57 -1.48
N ALA A 542 -0.11 3.73 -2.11
CA ALA A 542 -1.29 4.22 -2.83
C ALA A 542 -0.89 4.60 -4.26
N ASP A 543 -1.88 4.90 -5.09
CA ASP A 543 -1.64 5.53 -6.38
C ASP A 543 -1.19 6.97 -6.16
N ALA A 544 -0.40 7.52 -7.09
CA ALA A 544 0.01 8.91 -7.03
C ALA A 544 -0.02 9.57 -8.41
N VAL A 545 -0.18 10.89 -8.41
CA VAL A 545 0.11 11.73 -9.58
C VAL A 545 1.06 12.84 -9.16
N ASN A 546 2.13 13.04 -9.93
CA ASN A 546 3.11 14.09 -9.72
C ASN A 546 3.09 15.09 -10.89
N VAL A 547 2.81 16.36 -10.61
CA VAL A 547 2.79 17.43 -11.61
C VAL A 547 4.03 18.30 -11.45
N MET A 548 4.80 18.47 -12.53
CA MET A 548 5.89 19.46 -12.57
C MET A 548 5.30 20.83 -12.87
N LEU A 549 5.44 21.77 -11.93
CA LEU A 549 4.85 23.10 -12.06
C LEU A 549 5.87 24.15 -12.50
N HIS A 550 7.13 23.96 -12.15
CA HIS A 550 8.23 24.83 -12.58
C HIS A 550 9.53 24.04 -12.70
N ALA A 551 10.36 24.41 -13.67
CA ALA A 551 11.75 23.98 -13.75
C ALA A 551 12.59 25.12 -14.33
N GLU A 552 13.76 25.38 -13.71
CA GLU A 552 14.73 26.32 -14.28
C GLU A 552 15.34 25.75 -15.57
N PRO A 553 15.77 26.60 -16.52
CA PRO A 553 16.56 26.13 -17.66
C PRO A 553 17.83 25.43 -17.20
N ARG A 554 18.30 24.45 -17.99
CA ARG A 554 19.56 23.74 -17.76
C ARG A 554 20.77 24.65 -18.04
N ALA A 555 21.96 24.26 -17.58
CA ALA A 555 23.19 25.04 -17.77
C ALA A 555 23.52 25.31 -19.25
N ASP A 556 23.13 24.39 -20.14
CA ASP A 556 23.29 24.49 -21.59
C ASP A 556 22.19 25.31 -22.28
N GLY A 557 21.26 25.89 -21.51
CA GLY A 557 20.11 26.64 -22.02
C GLY A 557 18.93 25.79 -22.48
N SER A 558 19.04 24.46 -22.45
CA SER A 558 17.93 23.57 -22.79
C SER A 558 16.84 23.60 -21.71
N PRO A 559 15.59 23.19 -22.03
CA PRO A 559 14.50 23.17 -21.07
C PRO A 559 14.81 22.33 -19.82
N GLY A 560 14.39 22.84 -18.65
CA GLY A 560 14.50 22.13 -17.38
C GLY A 560 13.67 20.86 -17.33
N VAL A 561 14.25 19.77 -16.83
CA VAL A 561 13.57 18.47 -16.68
C VAL A 561 13.97 17.75 -15.39
N ALA A 562 13.13 16.82 -14.95
CA ALA A 562 13.52 15.77 -14.02
C ALA A 562 13.45 14.40 -14.68
N ALA A 563 14.49 13.60 -14.52
CA ALA A 563 14.52 12.23 -14.98
C ALA A 563 13.90 11.30 -13.94
N TRP A 564 12.96 10.48 -14.37
CA TRP A 564 12.30 9.45 -13.58
C TRP A 564 12.64 8.07 -14.13
N ASP A 565 12.88 7.13 -13.23
CA ASP A 565 12.83 5.69 -13.55
C ASP A 565 11.69 5.08 -12.76
N LEU A 566 10.68 4.55 -13.46
CA LEU A 566 9.59 3.79 -12.85
C LEU A 566 9.64 2.34 -13.32
N PHE A 567 9.84 1.41 -12.39
CA PHE A 567 9.94 -0.01 -12.67
C PHE A 567 8.57 -0.67 -12.60
N ARG A 568 8.38 -1.72 -13.41
CA ARG A 568 7.12 -2.45 -13.42
C ARG A 568 6.93 -3.19 -12.10
N PRO A 569 5.70 -3.30 -11.57
CA PRO A 569 5.45 -3.98 -10.30
C PRO A 569 5.99 -5.42 -10.24
N GLU A 570 5.96 -6.14 -11.38
CA GLU A 570 6.49 -7.49 -11.52
C GLU A 570 8.02 -7.61 -11.36
N ASP A 571 8.79 -6.54 -11.60
CA ASP A 571 10.26 -6.57 -11.55
C ASP A 571 10.82 -6.41 -10.13
N SER A 572 9.97 -6.02 -9.18
CA SER A 572 10.34 -5.60 -7.82
C SER A 572 11.19 -6.63 -7.07
N ASP A 573 10.86 -7.92 -7.16
CA ASP A 573 11.60 -8.96 -6.45
C ASP A 573 12.99 -9.20 -7.04
N ALA A 574 13.11 -9.07 -8.36
CA ALA A 574 14.39 -9.18 -9.05
C ALA A 574 15.26 -7.95 -8.80
N ILE A 575 14.68 -6.74 -8.74
CA ILE A 575 15.37 -5.52 -8.30
C ILE A 575 15.89 -5.69 -6.87
N ARG A 576 15.05 -6.17 -5.95
CA ARG A 576 15.47 -6.45 -4.55
C ARG A 576 16.62 -7.44 -4.49
N LYS A 577 16.57 -8.51 -5.31
CA LYS A 577 17.65 -9.49 -5.40
C LYS A 577 18.96 -8.84 -5.89
N PHE A 578 18.90 -8.10 -6.99
CA PHE A 578 20.04 -7.36 -7.52
C PHE A 578 20.65 -6.42 -6.45
N MET A 579 19.80 -5.64 -5.76
CA MET A 579 20.26 -4.72 -4.73
C MET A 579 20.92 -5.43 -3.55
N ARG A 580 20.43 -6.60 -3.13
CA ARG A 580 21.07 -7.40 -2.06
C ARG A 580 22.42 -7.98 -2.47
N GLU A 581 22.59 -8.32 -3.75
CA GLU A 581 23.89 -8.75 -4.28
C GLU A 581 24.88 -7.58 -4.38
N LYS A 582 24.38 -6.37 -4.64
CA LYS A 582 25.19 -5.16 -4.77
C LYS A 582 25.56 -4.49 -3.47
N PHE A 583 24.63 -4.45 -2.52
CA PHE A 583 24.79 -3.73 -1.28
C PHE A 583 24.76 -4.74 -0.13
N SER A 584 25.94 -5.12 0.34
CA SER A 584 26.12 -6.08 1.44
C SER A 584 25.44 -5.64 2.74
N GLU A 585 25.19 -4.34 2.92
CA GLU A 585 24.52 -3.73 4.06
C GLU A 585 23.00 -3.98 4.11
N VAL A 586 22.40 -4.54 3.05
CA VAL A 586 20.94 -4.68 2.90
C VAL A 586 20.45 -6.12 3.07
N GLN A 587 21.25 -6.99 3.69
CA GLN A 587 20.88 -8.40 3.85
C GLN A 587 19.66 -8.60 4.76
N THR A 588 19.39 -7.70 5.70
CA THR A 588 18.35 -7.85 6.72
C THR A 588 17.07 -7.03 6.45
N ASN A 589 17.12 -6.09 5.52
CA ASN A 589 16.04 -5.14 5.26
C ASN A 589 15.65 -5.18 3.78
N ASP A 590 14.45 -4.74 3.45
CA ASP A 590 14.06 -4.57 2.05
C ASP A 590 14.75 -3.34 1.45
N PRO A 591 15.53 -3.51 0.37
CA PRO A 591 16.31 -2.42 -0.23
C PRO A 591 15.48 -1.31 -0.87
N ILE A 592 14.24 -1.60 -1.28
CA ILE A 592 13.33 -0.60 -1.85
C ILE A 592 12.65 0.16 -0.72
N HIS A 593 12.12 -0.56 0.27
CA HIS A 593 11.33 0.07 1.33
C HIS A 593 12.16 0.91 2.30
N ILE A 594 13.45 0.61 2.51
CA ILE A 594 14.32 1.50 3.32
C ILE A 594 14.65 2.84 2.65
N GLN A 595 14.32 3.03 1.37
CA GLN A 595 14.48 4.28 0.60
C GLN A 595 15.89 4.88 0.66
N ARG A 596 16.93 4.02 0.67
CA ARG A 596 18.33 4.46 0.85
C ARG A 596 19.11 4.60 -0.43
N TYR A 597 18.73 3.93 -1.51
CA TYR A 597 19.54 3.84 -2.70
C TYR A 597 18.88 4.53 -3.89
N TYR A 598 19.72 5.08 -4.75
CA TYR A 598 19.34 5.52 -6.08
C TYR A 598 20.14 4.67 -7.07
N LEU A 599 19.48 4.12 -8.07
CA LEU A 599 20.15 3.40 -9.15
C LEU A 599 20.64 4.42 -10.16
N ASP A 600 21.90 4.82 -10.03
CA ASP A 600 22.57 5.68 -11.02
C ASP A 600 22.68 5.02 -12.40
N SER A 601 23.17 5.76 -13.41
CA SER A 601 23.29 5.23 -14.78
C SER A 601 24.10 3.93 -14.85
N THR A 602 25.16 3.79 -14.05
CA THR A 602 25.96 2.56 -14.00
C THR A 602 25.15 1.39 -13.44
N LEU A 603 24.44 1.61 -12.33
CA LEU A 603 23.62 0.58 -11.69
C LEU A 603 22.41 0.18 -12.53
N ARG A 604 21.76 1.13 -13.21
CA ARG A 604 20.65 0.84 -14.14
C ARG A 604 21.12 0.02 -15.34
N ARG A 605 22.30 0.35 -15.90
CA ARG A 605 22.88 -0.40 -17.01
C ARG A 605 23.18 -1.83 -16.59
N GLU A 606 23.77 -2.00 -15.42
CA GLU A 606 24.08 -3.32 -14.89
C GLU A 606 22.81 -4.13 -14.55
N LEU A 607 21.77 -3.48 -14.00
CA LEU A 607 20.47 -4.10 -13.76
C LEU A 607 19.87 -4.64 -15.07
N TYR A 608 19.96 -3.86 -16.15
CA TYR A 608 19.52 -4.30 -17.47
C TYR A 608 20.37 -5.46 -18.01
N GLU A 609 21.70 -5.34 -18.00
CA GLU A 609 22.60 -6.37 -18.54
C GLU A 609 22.50 -7.71 -17.80
N LYS A 610 22.28 -7.68 -16.47
CA LYS A 610 22.22 -8.89 -15.64
C LYS A 610 20.83 -9.48 -15.50
N CYS A 611 19.81 -8.64 -15.41
CA CYS A 611 18.45 -9.07 -15.08
C CYS A 611 17.47 -8.87 -16.24
N GLY A 612 17.86 -8.18 -17.31
CA GLY A 612 16.96 -7.79 -18.40
C GLY A 612 15.93 -6.73 -17.98
N ILE A 613 16.07 -6.15 -16.79
CA ILE A 613 15.10 -5.23 -16.20
C ILE A 613 15.41 -3.82 -16.67
N LYS A 614 14.36 -3.12 -17.11
CA LYS A 614 14.43 -1.73 -17.53
C LYS A 614 13.28 -0.93 -16.94
N SER A 615 13.48 0.38 -16.82
CA SER A 615 12.47 1.31 -16.32
C SER A 615 11.62 1.87 -17.45
N HIS A 616 10.45 2.40 -17.10
CA HIS A 616 9.85 3.52 -17.80
C HIS A 616 10.69 4.75 -17.48
N ARG A 617 11.51 5.20 -18.44
CA ARG A 617 12.37 6.37 -18.30
C ARG A 617 11.62 7.60 -18.81
N ILE A 618 11.34 8.56 -17.93
CA ILE A 618 10.56 9.77 -18.27
C ILE A 618 11.40 11.00 -17.96
N TYR A 619 11.52 11.93 -18.92
CA TYR A 619 12.11 13.25 -18.71
C TYR A 619 10.99 14.27 -18.53
N GLN A 620 10.51 14.37 -17.29
CA GLN A 620 9.34 15.18 -16.93
C GLN A 620 9.65 16.69 -17.12
N ARG A 621 8.85 17.36 -17.96
CA ARG A 621 8.88 18.80 -18.23
C ARG A 621 7.80 19.55 -17.43
N PRO A 622 7.93 20.88 -17.22
CA PRO A 622 6.84 21.70 -16.69
C PRO A 622 5.53 21.49 -17.46
N GLY A 623 4.45 21.21 -16.74
CA GLY A 623 3.14 20.89 -17.31
C GLY A 623 2.87 19.43 -17.56
N GLU A 624 3.80 18.54 -17.26
CA GLU A 624 3.60 17.10 -17.34
C GLU A 624 3.24 16.52 -15.96
N ALA A 625 2.16 15.74 -15.94
CA ALA A 625 1.72 14.94 -14.81
C ALA A 625 2.11 13.47 -15.01
N VAL A 626 2.99 12.94 -14.17
CA VAL A 626 3.36 11.53 -14.15
C VAL A 626 2.44 10.80 -13.19
N PHE A 627 1.67 9.84 -13.69
CA PHE A 627 0.85 8.96 -12.87
C PHE A 627 1.64 7.69 -12.49
N ILE A 628 1.65 7.38 -11.20
CA ILE A 628 2.39 6.26 -10.59
C ILE A 628 1.38 5.28 -9.96
N PRO A 629 1.18 4.09 -10.55
CA PRO A 629 0.34 3.06 -9.94
C PRO A 629 0.96 2.52 -8.65
N ALA A 630 0.11 2.19 -7.67
CA ALA A 630 0.54 1.49 -6.47
C ALA A 630 1.34 0.22 -6.82
N GLY A 631 2.54 0.10 -6.25
CA GLY A 631 3.44 -1.04 -6.45
C GLY A 631 4.53 -0.82 -7.49
N CYS A 632 4.57 0.32 -8.17
CA CYS A 632 5.71 0.69 -9.01
C CYS A 632 6.85 1.24 -8.15
N ALA A 633 8.01 0.59 -8.17
CA ALA A 633 9.22 1.17 -7.60
C ALA A 633 9.70 2.32 -8.47
N HIS A 634 10.03 3.46 -7.90
CA HIS A 634 10.46 4.60 -8.68
C HIS A 634 11.46 5.51 -7.95
N GLN A 635 12.21 6.27 -8.75
CA GLN A 635 13.24 7.21 -8.31
C GLN A 635 13.27 8.44 -9.23
N VAL A 636 13.81 9.56 -8.74
CA VAL A 636 13.84 10.83 -9.45
C VAL A 636 15.19 11.52 -9.31
N CYS A 637 15.69 12.05 -10.42
CA CYS A 637 16.85 12.92 -10.51
C CYS A 637 16.47 14.22 -11.23
N ASN A 638 16.42 15.32 -10.48
CA ASN A 638 16.27 16.65 -11.07
C ASN A 638 17.52 17.00 -11.90
N LEU A 639 17.36 17.21 -13.21
CA LEU A 639 18.43 17.69 -14.10
C LEU A 639 18.41 19.22 -14.24
N ALA A 640 17.48 19.87 -13.55
CA ALA A 640 17.38 21.30 -13.31
C ALA A 640 16.68 21.54 -11.97
N ASP A 641 16.74 22.76 -11.43
CA ASP A 641 16.01 23.08 -10.20
C ASP A 641 14.50 23.03 -10.47
N CYS A 642 13.75 22.25 -9.69
CA CYS A 642 12.34 21.93 -9.98
C CYS A 642 11.40 22.17 -8.80
N VAL A 643 10.16 22.53 -9.12
CA VAL A 643 8.99 22.56 -8.21
C VAL A 643 7.98 21.55 -8.73
N LYS A 644 7.63 20.58 -7.88
CA LYS A 644 6.62 19.56 -8.17
C LYS A 644 5.59 19.51 -7.05
N VAL A 645 4.37 19.11 -7.39
CA VAL A 645 3.34 18.76 -6.42
C VAL A 645 2.82 17.38 -6.76
N ALA A 646 2.77 16.49 -5.78
CA ALA A 646 2.16 15.18 -5.94
C ALA A 646 0.98 15.01 -5.00
N VAL A 647 -0.01 14.20 -5.39
CA VAL A 647 -1.11 13.79 -4.51
C VAL A 647 -1.32 12.29 -4.62
N ASP A 648 -1.56 11.67 -3.48
CA ASP A 648 -1.88 10.25 -3.37
C ASP A 648 -3.39 10.04 -3.51
N PHE A 649 -3.80 8.93 -4.11
CA PHE A 649 -5.19 8.52 -4.21
C PHE A 649 -5.31 6.99 -4.21
N VAL A 650 -6.53 6.48 -4.01
CA VAL A 650 -6.77 5.03 -4.09
C VAL A 650 -7.85 4.79 -5.13
N SER A 651 -7.45 4.24 -6.27
CA SER A 651 -8.38 3.87 -7.34
C SER A 651 -9.03 2.48 -7.10
N PRO A 652 -10.25 2.25 -7.61
CA PRO A 652 -10.89 0.92 -7.59
C PRO A 652 -10.03 -0.17 -8.24
N GLU A 653 -9.26 0.18 -9.27
CA GLU A 653 -8.41 -0.74 -10.03
C GLU A 653 -7.21 -1.27 -9.25
N ASN A 654 -6.69 -0.49 -8.29
CA ASN A 654 -5.43 -0.80 -7.62
C ASN A 654 -5.59 -1.24 -6.16
N ILE A 655 -6.81 -1.44 -5.66
CA ILE A 655 -7.07 -2.00 -4.32
C ILE A 655 -6.20 -3.23 -4.03
N THR A 656 -6.16 -4.19 -4.96
CA THR A 656 -5.39 -5.43 -4.79
C THR A 656 -3.88 -5.16 -4.70
N ARG A 657 -3.36 -4.18 -5.45
CA ARG A 657 -1.96 -3.78 -5.39
C ARG A 657 -1.63 -3.10 -4.06
N CYS A 658 -2.50 -2.20 -3.59
CA CYS A 658 -2.38 -1.56 -2.27
C CYS A 658 -2.41 -2.58 -1.13
N GLU A 659 -3.27 -3.60 -1.21
CA GLU A 659 -3.36 -4.68 -0.21
C GLU A 659 -2.07 -5.52 -0.19
N LYS A 660 -1.52 -5.86 -1.37
CA LYS A 660 -0.23 -6.57 -1.47
C LYS A 660 0.89 -5.78 -0.78
N LEU A 661 1.00 -4.48 -1.07
CA LEU A 661 2.00 -3.63 -0.43
C LEU A 661 1.79 -3.55 1.09
N THR A 662 0.55 -3.38 1.55
CA THR A 662 0.22 -3.38 2.99
C THR A 662 0.73 -4.67 3.67
N GLN A 663 0.64 -5.81 2.98
CA GLN A 663 1.20 -7.07 3.48
C GLN A 663 2.74 -7.11 3.45
N GLU A 664 3.40 -6.55 2.42
CA GLU A 664 4.86 -6.41 2.38
C GLU A 664 5.40 -5.56 3.55
N PHE A 665 4.84 -4.36 3.75
CA PHE A 665 5.20 -3.48 4.88
C PHE A 665 4.96 -4.17 6.23
N ARG A 666 3.91 -4.98 6.33
CA ARG A 666 3.64 -5.76 7.53
C ARG A 666 4.71 -6.81 7.78
N ASP A 667 5.11 -7.57 6.76
CA ASP A 667 6.10 -8.62 6.88
C ASP A 667 7.46 -8.04 7.34
N GLU A 668 7.82 -6.86 6.84
CA GLU A 668 8.99 -6.12 7.32
C GLU A 668 8.87 -5.68 8.77
N ASN A 669 7.69 -5.15 9.15
CA ASN A 669 7.43 -4.76 10.51
C ASN A 669 7.52 -5.94 11.49
N LEU A 670 7.38 -7.20 11.05
CA LEU A 670 7.62 -8.37 11.91
C LEU A 670 9.11 -8.54 12.23
N VAL A 671 10.00 -8.17 11.31
CA VAL A 671 11.46 -8.28 11.46
C VAL A 671 12.00 -7.10 12.26
N VAL A 672 11.74 -5.88 11.79
CA VAL A 672 12.17 -4.61 12.37
C VAL A 672 10.95 -3.70 12.43
N SER A 673 10.56 -3.27 13.62
CA SER A 673 9.49 -2.27 13.75
C SER A 673 9.93 -0.99 13.04
N TRP A 674 9.23 -0.64 11.97
CA TRP A 674 9.65 0.42 11.07
C TRP A 674 8.56 1.48 10.89
N LYS A 675 7.41 1.13 10.31
CA LYS A 675 6.37 2.10 9.94
C LYS A 675 4.98 1.59 10.29
N GLU A 676 4.17 2.45 10.92
CA GLU A 676 2.76 2.16 11.14
C GLU A 676 2.01 2.10 9.80
N ASP A 677 1.02 1.22 9.69
CA ASP A 677 0.09 1.22 8.57
C ASP A 677 -0.85 2.44 8.66
N VAL A 678 -0.42 3.53 8.04
CA VAL A 678 -1.16 4.80 8.00
C VAL A 678 -2.28 4.82 6.97
N LEU A 679 -2.22 3.95 5.95
CA LEU A 679 -3.20 3.91 4.85
C LEU A 679 -4.55 3.35 5.30
N GLN A 680 -4.55 2.37 6.21
CA GLN A 680 -5.79 1.78 6.76
C GLN A 680 -6.74 1.26 5.65
N LEU A 681 -6.20 0.61 4.62
CA LEU A 681 -6.91 0.30 3.37
C LEU A 681 -8.27 -0.41 3.60
N ARG A 682 -8.33 -1.39 4.50
CA ARG A 682 -9.57 -2.13 4.81
C ARG A 682 -10.64 -1.24 5.47
N THR A 683 -10.22 -0.38 6.40
CA THR A 683 -11.10 0.62 7.04
C THR A 683 -11.59 1.64 6.00
N MET A 684 -10.70 2.08 5.11
CA MET A 684 -11.04 3.00 4.02
C MET A 684 -12.08 2.37 3.07
N MET A 685 -11.87 1.12 2.64
CA MET A 685 -12.83 0.37 1.82
C MET A 685 -14.19 0.22 2.52
N TRP A 686 -14.20 -0.06 3.82
CA TRP A 686 -15.43 -0.14 4.58
C TRP A 686 -16.21 1.18 4.61
N HIS A 687 -15.52 2.30 4.86
CA HIS A 687 -16.16 3.61 4.82
C HIS A 687 -16.64 3.97 3.42
N ALA A 688 -15.88 3.64 2.38
CA ALA A 688 -16.30 3.80 1.00
C ALA A 688 -17.55 2.97 0.66
N TRP A 689 -17.63 1.73 1.14
CA TRP A 689 -18.83 0.90 1.02
C TRP A 689 -20.04 1.56 1.67
N GLN A 690 -19.91 1.98 2.93
CA GLN A 690 -20.99 2.63 3.68
C GLN A 690 -21.42 3.96 3.03
N SER A 691 -20.47 4.76 2.56
CA SER A 691 -20.74 6.01 1.83
C SER A 691 -21.48 5.75 0.52
N CYS A 692 -21.01 4.79 -0.29
CA CYS A 692 -21.64 4.45 -1.57
C CYS A 692 -23.05 3.86 -1.37
N SER A 693 -23.27 3.03 -0.35
CA SER A 693 -24.60 2.50 -0.03
C SER A 693 -25.60 3.60 0.34
N ARG A 694 -25.18 4.60 1.13
CA ARG A 694 -26.01 5.79 1.45
C ARG A 694 -26.35 6.61 0.21
N GLN A 695 -25.38 6.79 -0.70
CA GLN A 695 -25.62 7.49 -1.96
C GLN A 695 -26.62 6.73 -2.83
N GLN A 696 -26.51 5.40 -2.92
CA GLN A 696 -27.43 4.56 -3.67
C GLN A 696 -28.85 4.63 -3.10
N GLU A 697 -29.00 4.57 -1.77
CA GLU A 697 -30.29 4.77 -1.09
C GLU A 697 -30.90 6.14 -1.42
N ALA A 698 -30.10 7.20 -1.41
CA ALA A 698 -30.54 8.55 -1.76
C ALA A 698 -30.94 8.69 -3.24
N LEU A 699 -30.22 8.04 -4.16
CA LEU A 699 -30.58 8.03 -5.59
C LEU A 699 -31.91 7.30 -5.84
N VAL A 700 -32.12 6.16 -5.16
CA VAL A 700 -33.40 5.42 -5.24
C VAL A 700 -34.53 6.23 -4.66
N ALA A 701 -34.33 6.87 -3.50
CA ALA A 701 -35.33 7.72 -2.86
C ALA A 701 -35.67 8.97 -3.69
N ALA A 702 -34.71 9.53 -4.45
CA ALA A 702 -34.95 10.66 -5.34
C ALA A 702 -35.64 10.26 -6.66
N ALA A 703 -35.59 8.97 -7.04
CA ALA A 703 -36.24 8.44 -8.23
C ALA A 703 -37.68 7.96 -7.98
N GLN A 704 -38.06 7.73 -6.72
CA GLN A 704 -39.41 7.45 -6.25
C GLN A 704 -40.18 8.75 -6.02
#